data_AF-A0A949BA40-F1
#
_entry.id   AF-A0A949BA40-F1
#
_cell.length_a   1.000
_cell.length_b   1.000
_cell.length_c   1.000
_cell.angle_alpha   90.00
_cell.angle_beta   90.00
_cell.angle_gamma   90.00
#
_symmetry.space_group_name_H-M   'P 1'
#
loop_
_entity.id
_entity.type
_entity.pdbx_description
1 polymer ?
#
loop_
_entity_poly.entity_id
_entity_poly.type
_entity_poly.pdbx_seq_one_letter_code
_entity_poly.pdbx_strand_id
1 'polypeptide(L)'
;MKYLLTPSEYKLPNPRIDGIRKLKEINARTIDIFIFSLKAFDYFSKHQDLPAEMIKELKTLIPKIIKSAPTHSIAVRRAYVVPGLENPPGPRFIAQTSVKEVVKAIKEIYSLAISQNYHKNKNSQVTGFFHASIGTPKLNKEKIIPDHIPYGGYAIKENGKVEIYAVFGMNEGVQSLVADRYLVETQGQGAIIVKKEIPQKNKMLCPTENSQAELLSVPPQIQFNQVLFDNEILEVSKAINDLSEKYGPQRGEFSSDRQGIIFIEAMNYWKEEKQKTNLNKIKGKVTIINDITDLQKLKKVNKEKLKKGEIIILVGEELVRSRNYNILGALTAWKDPLYILYPGIVATQHAMRVLTDKGHKAFLIGSAKFKEGNEVQITASSAGVRIINLSRSGNRETLSLWDVSLFNNDLCGNKAYRLSKLKISGFQIPHGSVLTTIVFDKVIKKLGFKTPVKLKDFPKLQRLLKNPPQNIINGIEKLVLNYSGSEKHFAVRSSTTIEDGDKESLAGLFETCLNVPAKEITKNVIKVISSAFKPDVVTFLNNDKNLVNRLKMAIVIQEMVKVNCAGVIFGTGIQTNNEDIVEIEAVKGLGEKIVSGKAKKIEQYRFSRSEKIMVWRQGPKVLSFSQASALFLLSERLRQEFNDTPQDIEWAIDKQGQIWILQSRNLYIPRPSGC
;
A
#
# COMPACT_ATOMS: atom_id res chain seq x y z
N MET A 1 37.55 -6.11 -33.53
CA MET A 1 36.27 -6.86 -33.63
C MET A 1 35.17 -6.06 -32.94
N LYS A 2 33.88 -6.19 -33.31
CA LYS A 2 32.81 -5.41 -32.65
C LYS A 2 32.31 -6.10 -31.37
N TYR A 3 32.51 -5.48 -30.21
CA TYR A 3 32.09 -6.03 -28.90
C TYR A 3 30.80 -5.41 -28.37
N LEU A 4 30.42 -4.22 -28.84
CA LEU A 4 29.15 -3.56 -28.59
C LEU A 4 28.29 -3.57 -29.86
N LEU A 5 27.04 -4.01 -29.73
CA LEU A 5 26.11 -4.18 -30.84
C LEU A 5 24.89 -3.27 -30.68
N THR A 6 24.32 -2.81 -31.79
CA THR A 6 23.01 -2.18 -31.82
C THR A 6 21.90 -3.24 -31.86
N PRO A 7 20.63 -2.89 -31.56
CA PRO A 7 19.50 -3.81 -31.68
C PRO A 7 19.33 -4.45 -33.06
N SER A 8 19.72 -3.76 -34.13
CA SER A 8 19.63 -4.27 -35.50
C SER A 8 20.76 -5.25 -35.84
N GLU A 9 21.90 -5.15 -35.16
CA GLU A 9 23.06 -6.04 -35.31
C GLU A 9 22.91 -7.34 -34.52
N TYR A 10 22.13 -7.34 -33.44
CA TYR A 10 21.86 -8.55 -32.65
C TYR A 10 20.76 -9.40 -33.29
N LYS A 11 21.16 -10.52 -33.91
CA LYS A 11 20.25 -11.39 -34.71
C LYS A 11 19.65 -12.58 -33.97
N LEU A 12 20.13 -12.88 -32.76
CA LEU A 12 19.62 -14.03 -32.00
C LEU A 12 18.34 -13.67 -31.25
N PRO A 13 17.36 -14.59 -31.14
CA PRO A 13 16.18 -14.36 -30.32
C PRO A 13 16.57 -14.16 -28.86
N ASN A 14 16.17 -13.04 -28.28
CA ASN A 14 16.43 -12.68 -26.90
C ASN A 14 15.27 -11.84 -26.38
N PRO A 15 14.45 -12.36 -25.44
CA PRO A 15 13.20 -11.70 -25.04
C PRO A 15 13.34 -10.24 -24.62
N ARG A 16 14.45 -9.87 -23.96
CA ARG A 16 14.67 -8.48 -23.50
C ARG A 16 15.09 -7.54 -24.62
N ILE A 17 15.96 -8.01 -25.51
CA ILE A 17 16.41 -7.22 -26.67
C ILE A 17 15.28 -7.11 -27.70
N ASP A 18 14.59 -8.22 -27.97
CA ASP A 18 13.45 -8.28 -28.86
C ASP A 18 12.32 -7.37 -28.39
N GLY A 19 12.08 -7.28 -27.08
CA GLY A 19 11.10 -6.35 -26.50
C GLY A 19 11.30 -4.90 -26.93
N ILE A 20 12.54 -4.42 -26.90
CA ILE A 20 12.88 -3.05 -27.32
C ILE A 20 12.72 -2.88 -28.83
N ARG A 21 13.05 -3.91 -29.62
CA ARG A 21 12.79 -3.91 -31.07
C ARG A 21 11.29 -3.81 -31.37
N LYS A 22 10.47 -4.62 -30.69
CA LYS A 22 9.00 -4.61 -30.82
C LYS A 22 8.41 -3.24 -30.53
N LEU A 23 8.90 -2.56 -29.48
CA LEU A 23 8.50 -1.20 -29.14
C LEU A 23 8.82 -0.20 -30.25
N LYS A 24 10.03 -0.26 -30.84
CA LYS A 24 10.41 0.59 -31.98
C LYS A 24 9.52 0.35 -33.20
N GLU A 25 9.19 -0.90 -33.49
CA GLU A 25 8.36 -1.26 -34.66
C GLU A 25 6.92 -0.77 -34.58
N ILE A 26 6.37 -0.56 -33.39
CA ILE A 26 5.05 0.04 -33.20
C ILE A 26 5.12 1.57 -33.00
N ASN A 27 6.30 2.17 -33.25
CA ASN A 27 6.57 3.59 -33.03
C ASN A 27 6.34 4.08 -31.58
N ALA A 28 6.47 3.19 -30.59
CA ALA A 28 6.46 3.60 -29.19
C ALA A 28 7.78 4.29 -28.84
N ARG A 29 7.71 5.37 -28.05
CA ARG A 29 8.88 6.04 -27.51
C ARG A 29 9.62 5.08 -26.57
N THR A 30 10.84 4.71 -26.92
CA THR A 30 11.64 3.72 -26.19
C THR A 30 13.12 4.10 -26.18
N ILE A 31 13.85 3.49 -25.27
CA ILE A 31 15.29 3.69 -25.09
C ILE A 31 16.14 3.17 -26.25
N ASP A 32 17.29 3.80 -26.45
CA ASP A 32 18.40 3.22 -27.21
C ASP A 32 19.29 2.38 -26.29
N ILE A 33 19.67 1.19 -26.77
CA ILE A 33 20.50 0.25 -26.04
C ILE A 33 21.78 -0.10 -26.80
N PHE A 34 22.83 -0.40 -26.04
CA PHE A 34 24.09 -0.94 -26.53
C PHE A 34 24.29 -2.33 -25.93
N ILE A 35 24.28 -3.36 -26.78
CA ILE A 35 24.24 -4.76 -26.40
C ILE A 35 25.66 -5.32 -26.33
N PHE A 36 25.98 -6.07 -25.28
CA PHE A 36 27.24 -6.79 -25.19
C PHE A 36 27.22 -8.01 -26.13
N SER A 37 28.12 -8.07 -27.10
CA SER A 37 28.22 -9.23 -27.98
C SER A 37 28.53 -10.52 -27.18
N LEU A 38 28.11 -11.68 -27.68
CA LEU A 38 28.46 -12.96 -27.06
C LEU A 38 29.99 -13.18 -27.02
N LYS A 39 30.71 -12.65 -28.02
CA LYS A 39 32.19 -12.68 -28.06
C LYS A 39 32.83 -11.96 -26.87
N ALA A 40 32.18 -10.92 -26.33
CA ALA A 40 32.68 -10.22 -25.15
C ALA A 40 32.64 -11.14 -23.92
N PHE A 41 31.59 -11.94 -23.78
CA PHE A 41 31.52 -12.95 -22.73
C PHE A 41 32.51 -14.10 -22.97
N ASP A 42 32.64 -14.59 -24.21
CA ASP A 42 33.60 -15.65 -24.54
C ASP A 42 35.03 -15.24 -24.17
N TYR A 43 35.41 -14.00 -24.48
CA TYR A 43 36.70 -13.44 -24.07
C TYR A 43 36.82 -13.38 -22.54
N PHE A 44 35.81 -12.83 -21.85
CA PHE A 44 35.80 -12.71 -20.40
C PHE A 44 35.89 -14.07 -19.69
N SER A 45 35.21 -15.09 -20.20
CA SER A 45 35.23 -16.44 -19.61
C SER A 45 36.64 -17.06 -19.58
N LYS A 46 37.48 -16.70 -20.55
CA LYS A 46 38.87 -17.17 -20.68
C LYS A 46 39.88 -16.31 -19.93
N HIS A 47 39.68 -14.98 -19.89
CA HIS A 47 40.69 -14.03 -19.38
C HIS A 47 40.30 -13.36 -18.06
N GLN A 48 39.06 -13.53 -17.59
CA GLN A 48 38.48 -12.85 -16.42
C GLN A 48 38.54 -11.31 -16.48
N ASP A 49 38.69 -10.75 -17.69
CA ASP A 49 38.66 -9.31 -17.95
C ASP A 49 37.97 -9.00 -19.30
N LEU A 50 37.55 -7.75 -19.50
CA LEU A 50 36.93 -7.30 -20.74
C LEU A 50 38.00 -7.02 -21.81
N PRO A 51 37.68 -7.22 -23.11
CA PRO A 51 38.60 -6.88 -24.19
C PRO A 51 39.04 -5.41 -24.14
N ALA A 52 40.32 -5.14 -24.38
CA ALA A 52 40.87 -3.78 -24.39
C ALA A 52 40.16 -2.87 -25.41
N GLU A 53 39.79 -3.43 -26.58
CA GLU A 53 39.00 -2.74 -27.61
C GLU A 53 37.63 -2.30 -27.08
N MET A 54 36.93 -3.18 -26.34
CA MET A 54 35.64 -2.87 -25.72
C MET A 54 35.77 -1.76 -24.67
N ILE A 55 36.82 -1.81 -23.82
CA ILE A 55 37.08 -0.77 -22.82
C ILE A 55 37.35 0.58 -23.50
N LYS A 56 38.11 0.60 -24.60
CA LYS A 56 38.36 1.82 -25.39
C LYS A 56 37.05 2.40 -25.94
N GLU A 57 36.17 1.57 -26.48
CA GLU A 57 34.85 1.97 -26.98
C GLU A 57 33.96 2.54 -25.86
N LEU A 58 33.92 1.87 -24.70
CA LEU A 58 33.18 2.34 -23.52
C LEU A 58 33.70 3.69 -23.01
N LYS A 59 35.02 3.92 -22.99
CA LYS A 59 35.63 5.21 -22.61
C LYS A 59 35.18 6.36 -23.53
N THR A 60 34.87 6.08 -24.79
CA THR A 60 34.37 7.08 -25.75
C THR A 60 32.85 7.29 -25.64
N LEU A 61 32.07 6.23 -25.46
CA LEU A 61 30.60 6.29 -25.48
C LEU A 61 30.00 6.79 -24.17
N ILE A 62 30.46 6.25 -23.03
CA ILE A 62 29.83 6.49 -21.72
C ILE A 62 29.78 7.98 -21.34
N PRO A 63 30.85 8.78 -21.48
CA PRO A 63 30.79 10.20 -21.14
C PRO A 63 29.75 10.97 -21.96
N LYS A 64 29.58 10.62 -23.24
CA LYS A 64 28.58 11.24 -24.13
C LYS A 64 27.16 10.89 -23.66
N ILE A 65 26.92 9.62 -23.38
CA ILE A 65 25.61 9.13 -22.92
C ILE A 65 25.25 9.76 -21.57
N ILE A 66 26.18 9.79 -20.61
CA ILE A 66 25.99 10.43 -19.32
C ILE A 66 25.64 11.91 -19.49
N LYS A 67 26.37 12.65 -20.35
CA LYS A 67 26.10 14.07 -20.60
C LYS A 67 24.71 14.30 -21.20
N SER A 68 24.21 13.40 -22.04
CA SER A 68 22.88 13.52 -22.67
C SER A 68 21.74 12.94 -21.84
N ALA A 69 22.03 12.04 -20.89
CA ALA A 69 21.02 11.33 -20.13
C ALA A 69 20.35 12.29 -19.13
N PRO A 70 19.00 12.30 -19.01
CA PRO A 70 18.30 13.17 -18.06
C PRO A 70 18.79 13.04 -16.62
N THR A 71 19.22 11.83 -16.23
CA THR A 71 19.69 11.50 -14.89
C THR A 71 21.21 11.60 -14.72
N HIS A 72 21.94 11.99 -15.77
CA HIS A 72 23.41 11.97 -15.81
C HIS A 72 24.01 10.62 -15.41
N SER A 73 23.37 9.52 -15.80
CA SER A 73 23.80 8.18 -15.42
C SER A 73 23.40 7.10 -16.44
N ILE A 74 23.94 5.90 -16.26
CA ILE A 74 23.72 4.73 -17.11
C ILE A 74 23.12 3.58 -16.30
N ALA A 75 22.19 2.86 -16.92
CA ALA A 75 21.68 1.59 -16.41
C ALA A 75 22.33 0.44 -17.18
N VAL A 76 22.73 -0.61 -16.44
CA VAL A 76 23.32 -1.83 -17.00
C VAL A 76 22.43 -3.01 -16.62
N ARG A 77 21.88 -3.68 -17.64
CA ARG A 77 20.90 -4.75 -17.48
C ARG A 77 21.45 -6.04 -18.06
N ARG A 78 21.16 -7.16 -17.39
CA ARG A 78 21.43 -8.50 -17.93
C ARG A 78 20.37 -8.89 -18.97
N ALA A 79 20.75 -9.69 -19.95
CA ALA A 79 19.86 -10.22 -20.98
C ALA A 79 20.14 -11.71 -21.22
N TYR A 80 20.23 -12.49 -20.14
CA TYR A 80 20.49 -13.92 -20.22
C TYR A 80 19.36 -14.68 -20.91
N VAL A 81 19.73 -15.61 -21.79
CA VAL A 81 18.86 -16.69 -22.27
C VAL A 81 19.52 -17.99 -21.82
N VAL A 82 18.83 -18.78 -21.01
CA VAL A 82 19.33 -20.07 -20.53
C VAL A 82 18.22 -21.10 -20.76
N PRO A 83 18.40 -22.06 -21.68
CA PRO A 83 17.39 -23.07 -21.96
C PRO A 83 16.96 -23.81 -20.68
N GLY A 84 15.64 -23.96 -20.50
CA GLY A 84 15.05 -24.58 -19.31
C GLY A 84 14.87 -23.65 -18.10
N LEU A 85 15.36 -22.41 -18.16
CA LEU A 85 15.21 -21.40 -17.12
C LEU A 85 14.46 -20.17 -17.65
N GLU A 86 13.19 -20.05 -17.26
CA GLU A 86 12.42 -18.83 -17.49
C GLU A 86 12.92 -17.71 -16.57
N ASN A 87 13.36 -16.59 -17.17
CA ASN A 87 13.93 -15.43 -16.46
C ASN A 87 15.12 -15.74 -15.52
N PRO A 88 16.30 -16.08 -16.06
CA PRO A 88 17.48 -16.37 -15.26
C PRO A 88 17.82 -15.21 -14.29
N PRO A 89 18.01 -15.48 -12.98
CA PRO A 89 18.32 -14.46 -12.00
C PRO A 89 19.69 -13.85 -12.24
N GLY A 90 19.84 -12.59 -11.84
CA GLY A 90 21.12 -11.90 -11.86
C GLY A 90 21.03 -10.43 -11.46
N PRO A 91 22.16 -9.70 -11.50
CA PRO A 91 22.17 -8.33 -11.01
C PRO A 91 21.50 -7.39 -12.02
N ARG A 92 21.10 -6.22 -11.53
CA ARG A 92 20.69 -5.07 -12.31
C ARG A 92 21.39 -3.88 -11.69
N PHE A 93 22.07 -3.09 -12.50
CA PHE A 93 22.77 -1.90 -12.04
C PHE A 93 22.06 -0.69 -12.60
N ILE A 94 21.85 0.29 -11.73
CA ILE A 94 21.20 1.56 -12.01
C ILE A 94 22.15 2.68 -11.62
N ALA A 95 21.95 3.87 -12.19
CA ALA A 95 22.65 5.09 -11.76
C ALA A 95 24.20 5.03 -11.80
N GLN A 96 24.79 4.35 -12.80
CA GLN A 96 26.24 4.32 -12.97
C GLN A 96 26.72 5.67 -13.55
N THR A 97 27.65 6.36 -12.89
CA THR A 97 28.09 7.72 -13.27
C THR A 97 29.50 7.77 -13.83
N SER A 98 30.18 6.63 -13.98
CA SER A 98 31.53 6.57 -14.52
C SER A 98 31.77 5.34 -15.39
N VAL A 99 32.77 5.43 -16.27
CA VAL A 99 33.23 4.28 -17.07
C VAL A 99 33.64 3.11 -16.18
N LYS A 100 34.32 3.41 -15.06
CA LYS A 100 34.79 2.42 -14.09
C LYS A 100 33.63 1.62 -13.48
N GLU A 101 32.56 2.30 -13.11
CA GLU A 101 31.33 1.71 -12.59
C GLU A 101 30.64 0.81 -13.62
N VAL A 102 30.46 1.29 -14.86
CA VAL A 102 29.84 0.49 -15.93
C VAL A 102 30.68 -0.76 -16.23
N VAL A 103 32.01 -0.63 -16.32
CA VAL A 103 32.91 -1.77 -16.52
C VAL A 103 32.76 -2.78 -15.38
N LYS A 104 32.72 -2.31 -14.13
CA LYS A 104 32.50 -3.17 -12.95
C LYS A 104 31.16 -3.90 -13.03
N ALA A 105 30.08 -3.20 -13.38
CA ALA A 105 28.75 -3.79 -13.54
C ALA A 105 28.71 -4.90 -14.61
N ILE A 106 29.39 -4.71 -15.75
CA ILE A 106 29.50 -5.72 -16.81
C ILE A 106 30.24 -6.97 -16.30
N LYS A 107 31.37 -6.77 -15.60
CA LYS A 107 32.13 -7.88 -15.01
C LYS A 107 31.28 -8.65 -14.01
N GLU A 108 30.51 -7.98 -13.15
CA GLU A 108 29.64 -8.63 -12.17
C GLU A 108 28.50 -9.44 -12.80
N ILE A 109 27.92 -8.94 -13.92
CA ILE A 109 26.98 -9.72 -14.74
C ILE A 109 27.65 -11.04 -15.18
N TYR A 110 28.82 -10.95 -15.83
CA TYR A 110 29.50 -12.13 -16.34
C TYR A 110 29.97 -13.09 -15.26
N SER A 111 30.60 -12.60 -14.19
CA SER A 111 31.04 -13.41 -13.06
C SER A 111 29.88 -14.16 -12.41
N LEU A 112 28.69 -13.54 -12.28
CA LEU A 112 27.53 -14.25 -11.79
C LEU A 112 27.07 -15.35 -12.76
N ALA A 113 27.02 -15.08 -14.06
CA ALA A 113 26.62 -16.10 -15.03
C ALA A 113 27.58 -17.31 -15.06
N ILE A 114 28.87 -17.08 -14.79
CA ILE A 114 29.87 -18.13 -14.61
C ILE A 114 29.58 -18.93 -13.34
N SER A 115 29.40 -18.25 -12.19
CA SER A 115 29.15 -18.93 -10.91
C SER A 115 27.84 -19.73 -10.91
N GLN A 116 26.83 -19.28 -11.65
CA GLN A 116 25.56 -19.98 -11.84
C GLN A 116 25.60 -21.06 -12.94
N ASN A 117 26.75 -21.30 -13.56
CA ASN A 117 26.93 -22.26 -14.66
C ASN A 117 25.99 -22.04 -15.87
N TYR A 118 25.46 -20.82 -16.08
CA TYR A 118 24.53 -20.54 -17.17
C TYR A 118 25.12 -20.82 -18.54
N HIS A 119 26.39 -20.49 -18.73
CA HIS A 119 27.15 -20.70 -19.96
C HIS A 119 27.34 -22.17 -20.33
N LYS A 120 27.16 -23.12 -19.40
CA LYS A 120 27.33 -24.56 -19.67
C LYS A 120 26.13 -25.17 -20.40
N ASN A 121 24.95 -24.54 -20.34
CA ASN A 121 23.80 -25.03 -21.10
C ASN A 121 23.99 -24.74 -22.59
N LYS A 122 23.76 -25.76 -23.43
CA LYS A 122 23.80 -25.61 -24.89
C LYS A 122 22.77 -24.55 -25.31
N ASN A 123 23.16 -23.64 -26.21
CA ASN A 123 22.34 -22.51 -26.69
C ASN A 123 22.07 -21.40 -25.66
N SER A 124 22.80 -21.36 -24.55
CA SER A 124 22.77 -20.21 -23.65
C SER A 124 23.34 -18.95 -24.32
N GLN A 125 22.73 -17.81 -24.01
CA GLN A 125 23.23 -16.48 -24.35
C GLN A 125 23.55 -15.77 -23.03
N VAL A 126 24.83 -15.59 -22.72
CA VAL A 126 25.27 -14.75 -21.61
C VAL A 126 25.63 -13.37 -22.16
N THR A 127 24.68 -12.46 -22.05
CA THR A 127 24.80 -11.09 -22.54
C THR A 127 24.06 -10.12 -21.61
N GLY A 128 24.20 -8.84 -21.89
CA GLY A 128 23.50 -7.73 -21.28
C GLY A 128 23.48 -6.55 -22.24
N PHE A 129 22.94 -5.44 -21.78
CA PHE A 129 22.98 -4.18 -22.49
C PHE A 129 23.08 -3.04 -21.49
N PHE A 130 23.49 -1.88 -21.97
CA PHE A 130 23.38 -0.64 -21.22
C PHE A 130 22.63 0.41 -22.02
N HIS A 131 22.06 1.36 -21.29
CA HIS A 131 21.34 2.50 -21.86
C HIS A 131 21.47 3.71 -20.94
N ALA A 132 21.19 4.89 -21.49
CA ALA A 132 20.99 6.08 -20.67
C ALA A 132 19.94 5.77 -19.60
N SER A 133 20.24 6.01 -18.33
CA SER A 133 19.24 5.89 -17.28
C SER A 133 18.17 6.95 -17.53
N ILE A 134 16.95 6.49 -17.75
CA ILE A 134 15.77 7.35 -17.94
C ILE A 134 14.89 7.22 -16.70
N GLY A 135 14.16 8.27 -16.35
CA GLY A 135 13.42 8.33 -15.10
C GLY A 135 14.09 9.18 -14.04
N THR A 136 14.18 8.63 -12.82
CA THR A 136 14.43 9.40 -11.59
C THR A 136 15.84 9.98 -11.48
N PRO A 137 16.02 11.32 -11.46
CA PRO A 137 17.30 11.91 -11.16
C PRO A 137 17.67 11.61 -9.70
N LYS A 138 18.96 11.71 -9.37
CA LYS A 138 19.41 11.60 -7.98
C LYS A 138 18.72 12.68 -7.15
N LEU A 139 17.83 12.30 -6.24
CA LEU A 139 17.11 13.25 -5.40
C LEU A 139 17.91 13.50 -4.13
N ASN A 140 18.18 14.78 -3.86
CA ASN A 140 18.68 15.19 -2.55
C ASN A 140 17.50 15.11 -1.55
N LYS A 141 17.68 14.34 -0.47
CA LYS A 141 16.64 14.10 0.54
C LYS A 141 16.12 15.39 1.18
N GLU A 142 16.93 16.45 1.20
CA GLU A 142 16.60 17.75 1.79
C GLU A 142 15.92 18.70 0.78
N LYS A 143 15.94 18.38 -0.52
CA LYS A 143 15.40 19.24 -1.61
C LYS A 143 14.53 18.45 -2.59
N ILE A 144 13.48 17.79 -2.10
CA ILE A 144 12.50 17.12 -2.96
C ILE A 144 11.49 18.18 -3.45
N ILE A 145 11.51 18.47 -4.75
CA ILE A 145 10.53 19.35 -5.41
C ILE A 145 9.44 18.46 -6.03
N PRO A 146 8.16 18.55 -5.59
CA PRO A 146 7.09 17.65 -6.02
C PRO A 146 6.91 17.56 -7.54
N ASP A 147 6.95 18.69 -8.26
CA ASP A 147 6.73 18.76 -9.71
C ASP A 147 7.88 18.15 -10.53
N HIS A 148 8.97 17.77 -9.86
CA HIS A 148 10.11 17.10 -10.47
C HIS A 148 10.25 15.65 -10.02
N ILE A 149 9.25 15.11 -9.31
CA ILE A 149 9.20 13.70 -8.97
C ILE A 149 8.77 12.95 -10.23
N PRO A 150 9.68 12.17 -10.83
CA PRO A 150 9.32 11.33 -11.96
C PRO A 150 8.56 10.12 -11.45
N TYR A 151 8.04 9.35 -12.39
CA TYR A 151 7.16 8.25 -12.14
C TYR A 151 7.39 7.15 -13.16
N GLY A 152 6.83 5.98 -12.90
CA GLY A 152 6.90 4.89 -13.84
C GLY A 152 6.03 3.74 -13.43
N GLY A 153 6.04 2.70 -14.25
CA GLY A 153 5.37 1.47 -13.91
C GLY A 153 5.30 0.48 -15.05
N TYR A 154 4.19 -0.25 -15.13
CA TYR A 154 3.99 -1.25 -16.17
C TYR A 154 2.52 -1.35 -16.57
N ALA A 155 2.30 -1.92 -17.75
CA ALA A 155 0.97 -2.15 -18.27
C ALA A 155 0.87 -3.49 -19.01
N ILE A 156 -0.34 -4.07 -19.00
CA ILE A 156 -0.67 -5.38 -19.57
C ILE A 156 -2.05 -5.33 -20.25
N LYS A 157 -2.26 -6.12 -21.31
CA LYS A 157 -3.60 -6.33 -21.92
C LYS A 157 -4.21 -7.64 -21.40
N GLU A 158 -5.37 -7.57 -20.76
CA GLU A 158 -6.15 -8.71 -20.26
C GLU A 158 -7.64 -8.56 -20.59
N ASN A 159 -8.27 -9.62 -21.12
CA ASN A 159 -9.71 -9.66 -21.40
C ASN A 159 -10.23 -8.45 -22.21
N GLY A 160 -9.48 -8.04 -23.23
CA GLY A 160 -9.83 -6.88 -24.07
C GLY A 160 -9.58 -5.51 -23.43
N LYS A 161 -9.03 -5.44 -22.21
CA LYS A 161 -8.74 -4.19 -21.50
C LYS A 161 -7.25 -4.06 -21.22
N VAL A 162 -6.74 -2.84 -21.22
CA VAL A 162 -5.38 -2.55 -20.76
C VAL A 162 -5.43 -2.15 -19.29
N GLU A 163 -4.64 -2.84 -18.48
CA GLU A 163 -4.42 -2.51 -17.08
C GLU A 163 -3.06 -1.85 -16.91
N ILE A 164 -3.04 -0.66 -16.30
CA ILE A 164 -1.84 0.15 -16.11
C ILE A 164 -1.63 0.35 -14.62
N TYR A 165 -0.39 0.18 -14.16
CA TYR A 165 0.02 0.41 -12.78
C TYR A 165 1.13 1.45 -12.75
N ALA A 166 1.02 2.45 -11.88
CA ALA A 166 1.98 3.56 -11.83
C ALA A 166 2.31 3.99 -10.40
N VAL A 167 3.58 4.35 -10.16
CA VAL A 167 4.08 4.88 -8.89
C VAL A 167 4.92 6.12 -9.10
N PHE A 168 5.01 6.97 -8.08
CA PHE A 168 6.06 7.98 -7.99
C PHE A 168 7.43 7.33 -7.75
N GLY A 169 8.46 7.95 -8.31
CA GLY A 169 9.83 7.45 -8.32
C GLY A 169 10.08 6.42 -9.42
N MET A 170 10.97 5.48 -9.14
CA MET A 170 11.42 4.45 -10.06
C MET A 170 10.32 3.41 -10.33
N ASN A 171 10.22 2.94 -11.58
CA ASN A 171 9.23 1.93 -11.99
C ASN A 171 9.40 0.59 -11.25
N GLU A 172 10.62 0.22 -10.83
CA GLU A 172 10.83 -0.96 -9.97
C GLU A 172 10.04 -0.87 -8.65
N GLY A 173 9.69 0.35 -8.24
CA GLY A 173 8.84 0.62 -7.10
C GLY A 173 7.46 -0.03 -7.21
N VAL A 174 6.87 -0.17 -8.41
CA VAL A 174 5.52 -0.76 -8.58
C VAL A 174 5.42 -2.15 -7.95
N GLN A 175 6.53 -2.89 -7.90
CA GLN A 175 6.58 -4.24 -7.32
C GLN A 175 6.34 -4.27 -5.80
N SER A 176 6.63 -3.18 -5.08
CA SER A 176 6.56 -3.12 -3.61
C SER A 176 5.84 -1.91 -3.05
N LEU A 177 5.44 -0.98 -3.91
CA LEU A 177 4.79 0.26 -3.53
C LEU A 177 3.32 0.23 -3.88
N VAL A 178 2.60 1.06 -3.14
CA VAL A 178 1.22 1.41 -3.41
C VAL A 178 1.21 2.15 -4.75
N ALA A 179 0.56 1.55 -5.75
CA ALA A 179 0.48 2.05 -7.12
C ALA A 179 -0.94 2.50 -7.44
N ASP A 180 -1.05 3.50 -8.31
CA ASP A 180 -2.30 3.78 -8.99
C ASP A 180 -2.59 2.65 -9.98
N ARG A 181 -3.87 2.35 -10.16
CA ARG A 181 -4.34 1.39 -11.17
C ARG A 181 -5.35 2.05 -12.08
N TYR A 182 -5.11 1.91 -13.38
CA TYR A 182 -6.02 2.38 -14.42
C TYR A 182 -6.48 1.21 -15.27
N LEU A 183 -7.77 1.18 -15.58
CA LEU A 183 -8.36 0.22 -16.50
C LEU A 183 -8.84 1.00 -17.73
N VAL A 184 -8.36 0.59 -18.90
CA VAL A 184 -8.68 1.22 -20.17
C VAL A 184 -9.29 0.17 -21.10
N GLU A 185 -10.40 0.50 -21.73
CA GLU A 185 -11.09 -0.36 -22.68
C GLU A 185 -11.00 0.23 -24.08
N THR A 186 -10.66 -0.60 -25.06
CA THR A 186 -10.62 -0.20 -26.46
C THR A 186 -12.03 -0.32 -27.04
N GLN A 187 -12.57 0.78 -27.58
CA GLN A 187 -13.87 0.82 -28.26
C GLN A 187 -13.69 1.40 -29.66
N GLY A 188 -13.80 0.57 -30.69
CA GLY A 188 -13.55 0.98 -32.07
C GLY A 188 -12.11 1.47 -32.25
N GLN A 189 -11.93 2.69 -32.77
CA GLN A 189 -10.62 3.35 -32.91
C GLN A 189 -10.17 4.13 -31.66
N GLY A 190 -11.01 4.23 -30.63
CA GLY A 190 -10.75 4.99 -29.41
C GLY A 190 -10.45 4.11 -28.19
N ALA A 191 -9.89 4.72 -27.15
CA ALA A 191 -9.68 4.09 -25.85
C ALA A 191 -10.32 4.95 -24.75
N ILE A 192 -11.01 4.32 -23.80
CA ILE A 192 -11.72 5.00 -22.72
C ILE A 192 -11.18 4.51 -21.38
N ILE A 193 -10.84 5.43 -20.48
CA ILE A 193 -10.46 5.12 -19.12
C ILE A 193 -11.73 4.76 -18.35
N VAL A 194 -11.98 3.46 -18.13
CA VAL A 194 -13.19 2.97 -17.48
C VAL A 194 -13.09 2.96 -15.96
N LYS A 195 -11.88 2.94 -15.41
CA LYS A 195 -11.67 2.97 -13.95
C LYS A 195 -10.32 3.58 -13.58
N LYS A 196 -10.32 4.40 -12.52
CA LYS A 196 -9.12 4.89 -11.84
C LYS A 196 -9.19 4.51 -10.37
N GLU A 197 -8.20 3.77 -9.89
CA GLU A 197 -8.00 3.47 -8.47
C GLU A 197 -6.75 4.20 -8.02
N ILE A 198 -6.92 5.29 -7.27
CA ILE A 198 -5.83 6.18 -6.89
C ILE A 198 -5.67 6.12 -5.37
N PRO A 199 -4.86 5.21 -4.81
CA PRO A 199 -4.63 5.11 -3.37
C PRO A 199 -3.71 6.23 -2.83
N GLN A 200 -3.57 6.33 -1.50
CA GLN A 200 -2.62 7.22 -0.85
C GLN A 200 -1.20 6.66 -1.01
N LYS A 201 -0.32 7.40 -1.67
CA LYS A 201 1.08 7.00 -1.92
C LYS A 201 1.97 7.63 -0.87
N ASN A 202 2.50 6.81 0.03
CA ASN A 202 3.30 7.28 1.19
C ASN A 202 4.81 7.21 0.95
N LYS A 203 5.23 6.28 0.09
CA LYS A 203 6.65 6.00 -0.17
C LYS A 203 6.91 5.91 -1.66
N MET A 204 8.09 6.34 -2.06
CA MET A 204 8.61 6.26 -3.43
C MET A 204 10.03 5.72 -3.41
N LEU A 205 10.39 4.94 -4.42
CA LEU A 205 11.73 4.40 -4.58
C LEU A 205 12.51 5.38 -5.45
N CYS A 206 13.62 5.92 -4.96
CA CYS A 206 14.42 6.90 -5.71
C CYS A 206 15.91 6.57 -5.61
N PRO A 207 16.70 6.82 -6.67
CA PRO A 207 18.15 6.75 -6.58
C PRO A 207 18.67 7.94 -5.75
N THR A 208 19.59 7.67 -4.83
CA THR A 208 20.24 8.69 -4.01
C THR A 208 21.60 9.10 -4.58
N GLU A 209 22.23 10.10 -3.98
CA GLU A 209 23.54 10.62 -4.40
C GLU A 209 24.61 9.50 -4.52
N ASN A 210 24.50 8.46 -3.69
CA ASN A 210 25.38 7.28 -3.67
C ASN A 210 25.04 6.21 -4.72
N SER A 211 24.15 6.50 -5.68
CA SER A 211 23.72 5.55 -6.73
C SER A 211 23.05 4.28 -6.20
N GLN A 212 22.52 4.31 -4.96
CA GLN A 212 21.68 3.25 -4.39
C GLN A 212 20.21 3.66 -4.46
N ALA A 213 19.31 2.69 -4.69
CA ALA A 213 17.87 2.92 -4.60
C ALA A 213 17.45 2.91 -3.14
N GLU A 214 16.88 4.01 -2.67
CA GLU A 214 16.38 4.14 -1.30
C GLU A 214 14.90 4.49 -1.26
N LEU A 215 14.29 4.15 -0.13
CA LEU A 215 12.89 4.42 0.11
C LEU A 215 12.69 5.80 0.73
N LEU A 216 12.14 6.72 -0.05
CA LEU A 216 11.83 8.08 0.40
C LEU A 216 10.33 8.23 0.69
N SER A 217 10.00 9.21 1.53
CA SER A 217 8.60 9.62 1.73
C SER A 217 8.11 10.40 0.52
N VAL A 218 6.89 10.10 0.06
CA VAL A 218 6.21 10.92 -0.95
C VAL A 218 5.82 12.24 -0.28
N PRO A 219 6.13 13.40 -0.88
CA PRO A 219 5.78 14.69 -0.32
C PRO A 219 4.27 14.80 -0.10
N PRO A 220 3.79 15.35 1.05
CA PRO A 220 2.37 15.47 1.37
C PRO A 220 1.51 15.99 0.22
N GLN A 221 2.06 16.92 -0.55
CA GLN A 221 1.43 17.61 -1.68
C GLN A 221 0.87 16.70 -2.76
N ILE A 222 1.47 15.52 -2.93
CA ILE A 222 1.15 14.63 -4.06
C ILE A 222 0.72 13.23 -3.61
N GLN A 223 0.61 12.96 -2.31
CA GLN A 223 0.21 11.64 -1.79
C GLN A 223 -1.15 11.17 -2.34
N PHE A 224 -2.03 12.14 -2.62
CA PHE A 224 -3.38 11.94 -3.16
C PHE A 224 -3.52 12.36 -4.63
N ASN A 225 -2.42 12.65 -5.33
CA ASN A 225 -2.48 12.93 -6.76
C ASN A 225 -2.51 11.63 -7.55
N GLN A 226 -3.11 11.68 -8.74
CA GLN A 226 -2.85 10.64 -9.73
C GLN A 226 -1.40 10.74 -10.22
N VAL A 227 -0.78 9.59 -10.49
CA VAL A 227 0.59 9.52 -10.99
C VAL A 227 0.65 9.88 -12.47
N LEU A 228 -0.23 9.29 -13.28
CA LEU A 228 -0.31 9.56 -14.72
C LEU A 228 -1.40 10.57 -15.04
N PHE A 229 -1.13 11.45 -15.99
CA PHE A 229 -2.15 12.26 -16.63
C PHE A 229 -3.03 11.42 -17.57
N ASP A 230 -4.25 11.87 -17.82
CA ASP A 230 -5.22 11.12 -18.63
C ASP A 230 -4.73 10.83 -20.05
N ASN A 231 -4.01 11.77 -20.67
CA ASN A 231 -3.36 11.57 -21.96
C ASN A 231 -2.25 10.51 -21.91
N GLU A 232 -1.45 10.47 -20.85
CA GLU A 232 -0.39 9.46 -20.67
C GLU A 232 -0.98 8.07 -20.44
N ILE A 233 -2.11 7.97 -19.71
CA ILE A 233 -2.84 6.70 -19.53
C ILE A 233 -3.25 6.14 -20.90
N LEU A 234 -3.79 7.00 -21.77
CA LEU A 234 -4.20 6.61 -23.12
C LEU A 234 -3.01 6.28 -24.02
N GLU A 235 -1.89 7.02 -23.90
CA GLU A 235 -0.65 6.73 -24.62
C GLU A 235 -0.08 5.36 -24.26
N VAL A 236 0.04 5.06 -22.96
CA VAL A 236 0.48 3.76 -22.46
C VAL A 236 -0.47 2.67 -22.93
N SER A 237 -1.79 2.92 -22.85
CA SER A 237 -2.80 1.95 -23.30
C SER A 237 -2.64 1.61 -24.77
N LYS A 238 -2.49 2.61 -25.63
CA LYS A 238 -2.30 2.43 -27.07
C LYS A 238 -1.06 1.58 -27.36
N ALA A 239 0.09 1.94 -26.78
CA ALA A 239 1.33 1.21 -27.02
C ALA A 239 1.23 -0.28 -26.60
N ILE A 240 0.60 -0.58 -25.47
CA ILE A 240 0.38 -1.97 -25.03
C ILE A 240 -0.63 -2.70 -25.91
N ASN A 241 -1.66 -2.00 -26.37
CA ASN A 241 -2.65 -2.55 -27.28
C ASN A 241 -2.01 -2.97 -28.61
N ASP A 242 -1.28 -2.05 -29.25
CA ASP A 242 -0.59 -2.27 -30.53
C ASP A 242 0.47 -3.37 -30.41
N LEU A 243 1.24 -3.37 -29.32
CA LEU A 243 2.17 -4.46 -29.00
C LEU A 243 1.48 -5.81 -28.89
N SER A 244 0.35 -5.85 -28.17
CA SER A 244 -0.35 -7.10 -27.88
C SER A 244 -1.10 -7.65 -29.10
N GLU A 245 -1.57 -6.79 -29.99
CA GLU A 245 -2.20 -7.18 -31.26
C GLU A 245 -1.17 -7.73 -32.24
N LYS A 246 0.02 -7.12 -32.33
CA LYS A 246 1.05 -7.56 -33.27
C LYS A 246 1.81 -8.80 -32.81
N TYR A 247 2.04 -8.98 -31.50
CA TYR A 247 2.95 -10.02 -30.98
C TYR A 247 2.30 -10.99 -29.99
N GLY A 248 0.97 -10.97 -29.85
CA GLY A 248 0.27 -11.63 -28.75
C GLY A 248 0.50 -10.91 -27.42
N PRO A 249 -0.12 -11.34 -26.31
CA PRO A 249 -0.19 -10.55 -25.09
C PRO A 249 1.19 -10.11 -24.59
N GLN A 250 1.37 -8.80 -24.37
CA GLN A 250 2.62 -8.21 -23.90
C GLN A 250 2.45 -7.50 -22.55
N ARG A 251 3.54 -7.47 -21.79
CA ARG A 251 3.77 -6.58 -20.65
C ARG A 251 4.82 -5.55 -21.04
N GLY A 252 4.49 -4.27 -20.92
CA GLY A 252 5.45 -3.17 -21.12
C GLY A 252 5.76 -2.48 -19.81
N GLU A 253 7.05 -2.24 -19.53
CA GLU A 253 7.51 -1.39 -18.45
C GLU A 253 7.87 -0.01 -19.01
N PHE A 254 7.49 1.04 -18.28
CA PHE A 254 7.69 2.42 -18.68
C PHE A 254 8.17 3.28 -17.52
N SER A 255 8.79 4.41 -17.86
CA SER A 255 9.16 5.50 -16.96
C SER A 255 8.70 6.82 -17.58
N SER A 256 8.78 7.91 -16.82
CA SER A 256 8.60 9.28 -17.34
C SER A 256 9.90 10.07 -17.37
N ASP A 257 9.99 11.00 -18.32
CA ASP A 257 10.97 12.08 -18.34
C ASP A 257 10.30 13.40 -18.72
N ARG A 258 11.09 14.45 -19.03
CA ARG A 258 10.56 15.78 -19.37
C ARG A 258 9.70 15.82 -20.64
N GLN A 259 9.74 14.80 -21.49
CA GLN A 259 8.97 14.72 -22.74
C GLN A 259 7.79 13.74 -22.62
N GLY A 260 7.54 13.16 -21.43
CA GLY A 260 6.44 12.23 -21.18
C GLY A 260 6.90 10.79 -21.00
N ILE A 261 6.07 9.85 -21.45
CA ILE A 261 6.27 8.41 -21.25
C ILE A 261 7.39 7.87 -22.15
N ILE A 262 8.16 6.94 -21.61
CA ILE A 262 9.18 6.19 -22.34
C ILE A 262 9.21 4.74 -21.87
N PHE A 263 9.08 3.82 -22.81
CA PHE A 263 9.17 2.40 -22.54
C PHE A 263 10.62 1.96 -22.41
N ILE A 264 10.87 1.09 -21.42
CA ILE A 264 12.22 0.61 -21.08
C ILE A 264 12.37 -0.91 -21.30
N GLU A 265 11.27 -1.66 -21.26
CA GLU A 265 11.25 -3.10 -21.48
C GLU A 265 9.87 -3.52 -21.99
N ALA A 266 9.83 -4.52 -22.87
CA ALA A 266 8.59 -5.22 -23.22
C ALA A 266 8.87 -6.72 -23.26
N MET A 267 7.92 -7.52 -22.81
CA MET A 267 8.06 -8.98 -22.80
C MET A 267 6.71 -9.65 -23.01
N ASN A 268 6.75 -10.89 -23.51
CA ASN A 268 5.55 -11.70 -23.62
C ASN A 268 4.93 -11.89 -22.22
N TYR A 269 3.62 -11.75 -22.16
CA TYR A 269 2.82 -11.96 -20.97
C TYR A 269 1.94 -13.17 -21.21
N TRP A 270 2.01 -14.17 -20.33
CA TRP A 270 1.13 -15.32 -20.37
C TRP A 270 0.54 -15.49 -18.98
N LYS A 271 -0.78 -15.52 -18.91
CA LYS A 271 -1.50 -16.00 -17.73
C LYS A 271 -1.88 -17.44 -18.03
N GLU A 272 -1.52 -18.38 -17.16
CA GLU A 272 -2.13 -19.70 -17.24
C GLU A 272 -3.65 -19.50 -17.23
N GLU A 273 -4.35 -20.12 -18.20
CA GLU A 273 -5.80 -20.04 -18.27
C GLU A 273 -6.37 -20.42 -16.90
N LYS A 274 -7.10 -19.47 -16.31
CA LYS A 274 -7.86 -19.71 -15.09
C LYS A 274 -8.77 -20.90 -15.35
N GLN A 275 -8.41 -22.08 -14.86
CA GLN A 275 -9.46 -22.98 -14.40
C GLN A 275 -10.25 -22.15 -13.38
N LYS A 276 -11.50 -21.82 -13.71
CA LYS A 276 -12.50 -21.38 -12.74
C LYS A 276 -12.70 -22.54 -11.76
N THR A 277 -11.71 -22.80 -10.91
CA THR A 277 -11.93 -23.62 -9.73
C THR A 277 -12.87 -22.78 -8.89
N ASN A 278 -14.14 -23.17 -8.84
CA ASN A 278 -15.01 -22.85 -7.72
C ASN A 278 -14.17 -23.08 -6.47
N LEU A 279 -13.73 -22.01 -5.84
CA LEU A 279 -12.98 -22.05 -4.59
C LEU A 279 -13.98 -22.43 -3.49
N ASN A 280 -14.43 -23.68 -3.55
CA ASN A 280 -15.17 -24.34 -2.49
C ASN A 280 -14.22 -24.38 -1.30
N LYS A 281 -14.58 -23.64 -0.25
CA LYS A 281 -14.03 -23.66 1.11
C LYS A 281 -12.79 -24.55 1.30
N ILE A 282 -11.61 -23.94 1.36
CA ILE A 282 -10.33 -24.64 1.59
C ILE A 282 -9.97 -24.58 3.07
N LYS A 283 -9.39 -25.66 3.58
CA LYS A 283 -8.78 -25.71 4.91
C LYS A 283 -7.35 -26.23 4.79
N GLY A 284 -6.41 -25.58 5.48
CA GLY A 284 -5.02 -25.99 5.50
C GLY A 284 -4.24 -25.44 6.68
N LYS A 285 -3.02 -25.96 6.88
CA LYS A 285 -2.09 -25.51 7.92
C LYS A 285 -1.10 -24.50 7.37
N VAL A 286 -0.80 -23.48 8.17
CA VAL A 286 0.13 -22.42 7.78
C VAL A 286 1.57 -22.88 7.86
N THR A 287 2.32 -22.63 6.80
CA THR A 287 3.80 -22.67 6.78
C THR A 287 4.33 -21.29 6.47
N ILE A 288 5.13 -20.74 7.39
CA ILE A 288 5.66 -19.39 7.28
C ILE A 288 7.00 -19.41 6.54
N ILE A 289 7.12 -18.52 5.56
CA ILE A 289 8.34 -18.23 4.81
C ILE A 289 8.78 -16.82 5.17
N ASN A 290 9.84 -16.70 5.98
CA ASN A 290 10.44 -15.45 6.44
C ASN A 290 11.74 -15.10 5.71
N ASP A 291 12.37 -16.05 5.02
CA ASP A 291 13.52 -15.80 4.15
C ASP A 291 13.59 -16.83 2.99
N ILE A 292 14.63 -16.76 2.15
CA ILE A 292 14.78 -17.67 1.00
C ILE A 292 15.15 -19.11 1.42
N THR A 293 15.79 -19.28 2.58
CA THR A 293 16.19 -20.60 3.09
C THR A 293 14.97 -21.39 3.56
N ASP A 294 13.94 -20.69 4.03
CA ASP A 294 12.65 -21.29 4.40
C ASP A 294 11.94 -22.00 3.23
N LEU A 295 12.26 -21.68 1.96
CA LEU A 295 11.73 -22.41 0.81
C LEU A 295 12.13 -23.90 0.79
N GLN A 296 13.19 -24.28 1.52
CA GLN A 296 13.50 -25.70 1.70
C GLN A 296 12.40 -26.45 2.44
N LYS A 297 11.59 -25.78 3.29
CA LYS A 297 10.42 -26.38 3.93
C LYS A 297 9.45 -26.92 2.88
N LEU A 298 9.23 -26.16 1.80
CA LEU A 298 8.31 -26.54 0.72
C LEU A 298 8.84 -27.73 -0.09
N LYS A 299 10.16 -27.85 -0.27
CA LYS A 299 10.77 -28.99 -0.97
C LYS A 299 10.60 -30.31 -0.22
N LYS A 300 10.44 -30.26 1.11
CA LYS A 300 10.23 -31.44 1.97
C LYS A 300 8.76 -31.86 2.07
N VAL A 301 7.83 -31.03 1.58
CA VAL A 301 6.39 -31.29 1.62
C VAL A 301 5.96 -32.01 0.34
N ASN A 302 5.04 -32.97 0.47
CA ASN A 302 4.44 -33.65 -0.67
C ASN A 302 3.74 -32.62 -1.59
N LYS A 303 4.11 -32.63 -2.88
CA LYS A 303 3.57 -31.72 -3.91
C LYS A 303 2.04 -31.73 -4.01
N GLU A 304 1.41 -32.89 -3.81
CA GLU A 304 -0.05 -33.00 -3.83
C GLU A 304 -0.72 -32.22 -2.70
N LYS A 305 -0.09 -32.17 -1.52
CA LYS A 305 -0.60 -31.38 -0.37
C LYS A 305 -0.53 -29.88 -0.62
N LEU A 306 0.52 -29.43 -1.31
CA LEU A 306 0.68 -28.04 -1.75
C LEU A 306 -0.41 -27.67 -2.77
N LYS A 307 -0.64 -28.52 -3.77
CA LYS A 307 -1.65 -28.31 -4.83
C LYS A 307 -3.08 -28.33 -4.33
N LYS A 308 -3.39 -29.11 -3.28
CA LYS A 308 -4.73 -29.18 -2.67
C LYS A 308 -5.00 -28.07 -1.64
N GLY A 309 -3.98 -27.31 -1.24
CA GLY A 309 -4.11 -26.26 -0.22
C GLY A 309 -4.21 -26.79 1.21
N GLU A 310 -3.78 -28.03 1.45
CA GLU A 310 -3.61 -28.59 2.80
C GLU A 310 -2.46 -27.89 3.55
N ILE A 311 -1.48 -27.38 2.80
CA ILE A 311 -0.42 -26.50 3.29
C ILE A 311 -0.61 -25.13 2.63
N ILE A 312 -0.73 -24.11 3.47
CA ILE A 312 -0.97 -22.73 3.07
C ILE A 312 0.26 -21.91 3.44
N ILE A 313 0.87 -21.26 2.46
CA ILE A 313 2.10 -20.50 2.64
C ILE A 313 1.76 -19.11 3.16
N LEU A 314 2.29 -18.73 4.32
CA LEU A 314 2.26 -17.35 4.77
C LEU A 314 3.59 -16.68 4.44
N VAL A 315 3.58 -15.63 3.62
CA VAL A 315 4.74 -14.77 3.44
C VAL A 315 4.92 -13.96 4.74
N GLY A 316 6.14 -13.93 5.30
CA GLY A 316 6.40 -13.20 6.55
C GLY A 316 6.16 -11.69 6.43
N GLU A 317 5.59 -11.06 7.47
CA GLU A 317 5.34 -9.60 7.50
C GLU A 317 6.64 -8.78 7.32
N GLU A 318 7.74 -9.24 7.92
CA GLU A 318 9.07 -8.63 7.77
C GLU A 318 9.53 -8.60 6.31
N LEU A 319 9.16 -9.59 5.50
CA LEU A 319 9.52 -9.64 4.07
C LEU A 319 8.75 -8.61 3.25
N VAL A 320 7.46 -8.45 3.55
CA VAL A 320 6.63 -7.41 2.94
C VAL A 320 7.14 -6.02 3.35
N ARG A 321 7.55 -5.86 4.61
CA ARG A 321 8.08 -4.59 5.14
C ARG A 321 9.48 -4.24 4.61
N SER A 322 10.37 -5.23 4.53
CA SER A 322 11.76 -5.09 4.07
C SER A 322 11.92 -5.14 2.55
N ARG A 323 10.86 -5.46 1.80
CA ARG A 323 10.85 -5.51 0.33
C ARG A 323 11.89 -6.47 -0.23
N ASN A 324 12.03 -7.63 0.41
CA ASN A 324 12.95 -8.64 -0.06
C ASN A 324 12.39 -9.33 -1.32
N TYR A 325 12.67 -8.76 -2.48
CA TYR A 325 12.20 -9.22 -3.79
C TYR A 325 12.69 -10.62 -4.16
N ASN A 326 13.71 -11.14 -3.47
CA ASN A 326 14.25 -12.47 -3.77
C ASN A 326 13.22 -13.57 -3.50
N ILE A 327 12.32 -13.39 -2.51
CA ILE A 327 11.31 -14.41 -2.17
C ILE A 327 10.08 -14.28 -3.04
N LEU A 328 9.63 -13.06 -3.34
CA LEU A 328 8.57 -12.88 -4.34
C LEU A 328 9.03 -13.45 -5.69
N GLY A 329 10.28 -13.19 -6.09
CA GLY A 329 10.92 -13.79 -7.26
C GLY A 329 11.04 -15.31 -7.20
N ALA A 330 11.38 -15.87 -6.03
CA ALA A 330 11.50 -17.32 -5.87
C ALA A 330 10.14 -18.03 -5.81
N LEU A 331 9.14 -17.43 -5.18
CA LEU A 331 7.76 -17.93 -5.18
C LEU A 331 7.19 -17.88 -6.60
N THR A 332 7.33 -16.75 -7.31
CA THR A 332 6.88 -16.62 -8.71
C THR A 332 7.57 -17.56 -9.69
N ALA A 333 8.79 -18.01 -9.38
CA ALA A 333 9.52 -19.02 -10.17
C ALA A 333 9.12 -20.47 -9.82
N TRP A 334 8.22 -20.67 -8.83
CA TRP A 334 7.78 -21.99 -8.42
C TRP A 334 6.80 -22.58 -9.43
N LYS A 335 7.08 -23.77 -9.94
CA LYS A 335 6.31 -24.38 -11.05
C LYS A 335 4.91 -24.87 -10.65
N ASP A 336 4.76 -25.39 -9.43
CA ASP A 336 3.48 -25.94 -8.97
C ASP A 336 2.59 -24.84 -8.33
N PRO A 337 1.26 -24.87 -8.50
CA PRO A 337 0.37 -23.87 -7.92
C PRO A 337 0.39 -23.96 -6.39
N LEU A 338 0.47 -22.79 -5.74
CA LEU A 338 0.59 -22.63 -4.30
C LEU A 338 -0.59 -21.86 -3.75
N TYR A 339 -1.02 -22.16 -2.51
CA TYR A 339 -1.96 -21.32 -1.76
C TYR A 339 -1.17 -20.39 -0.86
N ILE A 340 -1.25 -19.08 -1.12
CA ILE A 340 -0.40 -18.08 -0.49
C ILE A 340 -1.25 -17.06 0.25
N LEU A 341 -1.02 -16.91 1.54
CA LEU A 341 -1.47 -15.79 2.34
C LEU A 341 -0.40 -14.71 2.27
N TYR A 342 -0.76 -13.56 1.71
CA TYR A 342 0.13 -12.43 1.56
C TYR A 342 -0.26 -11.34 2.57
N PRO A 343 0.63 -10.97 3.52
CA PRO A 343 0.35 -9.88 4.45
C PRO A 343 0.14 -8.57 3.71
N GLY A 344 -0.90 -7.82 4.09
CA GLY A 344 -1.15 -6.49 3.55
C GLY A 344 -2.59 -6.21 3.14
N ILE A 345 -2.81 -4.96 2.70
CA ILE A 345 -4.10 -4.35 2.34
C ILE A 345 -4.21 -4.16 0.81
N VAL A 346 -5.26 -3.52 0.29
CA VAL A 346 -5.44 -3.22 -1.16
C VAL A 346 -4.18 -2.64 -1.78
N ALA A 347 -3.45 -1.83 -1.02
CA ALA A 347 -2.18 -1.22 -1.38
C ALA A 347 -1.03 -2.20 -1.71
N THR A 348 -1.17 -3.49 -1.38
CA THR A 348 -0.24 -4.60 -1.68
C THR A 348 -0.81 -5.60 -2.70
N GLN A 349 -1.96 -5.30 -3.31
CA GLN A 349 -2.58 -6.15 -4.33
C GLN A 349 -1.64 -6.47 -5.49
N HIS A 350 -0.69 -5.60 -5.81
CA HIS A 350 0.26 -5.87 -6.88
C HIS A 350 1.13 -7.11 -6.61
N ALA A 351 1.70 -7.27 -5.40
CA ALA A 351 2.51 -8.46 -5.09
C ALA A 351 1.67 -9.75 -5.07
N MET A 352 0.44 -9.67 -4.54
CA MET A 352 -0.54 -10.76 -4.64
C MET A 352 -0.87 -11.06 -6.11
N ARG A 353 -1.02 -10.03 -6.94
CA ARG A 353 -1.35 -10.14 -8.37
C ARG A 353 -0.20 -10.76 -9.16
N VAL A 354 1.04 -10.36 -8.89
CA VAL A 354 2.24 -10.97 -9.47
C VAL A 354 2.29 -12.48 -9.19
N LEU A 355 1.96 -12.92 -7.96
CA LEU A 355 1.85 -14.34 -7.63
C LEU A 355 0.68 -15.01 -8.35
N THR A 356 -0.45 -14.32 -8.46
CA THR A 356 -1.66 -14.82 -9.14
C THR A 356 -1.46 -14.96 -10.65
N ASP A 357 -0.75 -14.03 -11.27
CA ASP A 357 -0.40 -14.04 -12.70
C ASP A 357 0.54 -15.21 -13.04
N LYS A 358 1.24 -15.75 -12.04
CA LYS A 358 2.11 -16.94 -12.13
C LYS A 358 1.41 -18.25 -11.77
N GLY A 359 0.08 -18.26 -11.70
CA GLY A 359 -0.70 -19.49 -11.47
C GLY A 359 -0.89 -19.86 -9.99
N HIS A 360 -0.34 -19.09 -9.05
CA HIS A 360 -0.61 -19.31 -7.62
C HIS A 360 -1.97 -18.74 -7.20
N LYS A 361 -2.51 -19.29 -6.11
CA LYS A 361 -3.73 -18.79 -5.44
C LYS A 361 -3.30 -17.93 -4.25
N ALA A 362 -3.07 -16.65 -4.51
CA ALA A 362 -2.66 -15.68 -3.50
C ALA A 362 -3.86 -14.90 -2.93
N PHE A 363 -3.87 -14.70 -1.62
CA PHE A 363 -4.95 -14.01 -0.91
C PHE A 363 -4.37 -13.01 0.08
N LEU A 364 -4.90 -11.78 0.07
CA LEU A 364 -4.56 -10.79 1.07
C LEU A 364 -5.21 -11.15 2.41
N ILE A 365 -4.39 -11.21 3.45
CA ILE A 365 -4.85 -11.52 4.82
C ILE A 365 -5.03 -10.28 5.69
N GLY A 366 -4.79 -9.07 5.16
CA GLY A 366 -4.80 -7.87 5.99
C GLY A 366 -3.68 -7.94 7.04
N SER A 367 -4.05 -7.70 8.30
CA SER A 367 -3.23 -7.92 9.50
C SER A 367 -3.60 -9.21 10.26
N ALA A 368 -4.39 -10.12 9.66
CA ALA A 368 -4.69 -11.40 10.28
C ALA A 368 -3.38 -12.16 10.50
N LYS A 369 -2.99 -12.33 11.77
CA LYS A 369 -1.73 -13.00 12.11
C LYS A 369 -1.93 -14.51 12.20
N PHE A 370 -1.02 -15.25 11.60
CA PHE A 370 -0.93 -16.69 11.74
C PHE A 370 0.43 -17.06 12.34
N LYS A 371 0.45 -18.08 13.18
CA LYS A 371 1.67 -18.75 13.62
C LYS A 371 1.89 -20.00 12.76
N GLU A 372 3.12 -20.49 12.72
CA GLU A 372 3.45 -21.79 12.11
C GLU A 372 2.47 -22.86 12.62
N GLY A 373 1.91 -23.64 11.70
CA GLY A 373 0.95 -24.70 11.99
C GLY A 373 -0.48 -24.27 12.31
N ASN A 374 -0.80 -22.96 12.33
CA ASN A 374 -2.19 -22.51 12.50
C ASN A 374 -3.10 -23.04 11.39
N GLU A 375 -4.31 -23.45 11.76
CA GLU A 375 -5.33 -23.86 10.81
C GLU A 375 -6.07 -22.65 10.25
N VAL A 376 -6.21 -22.64 8.93
CA VAL A 376 -6.82 -21.55 8.18
C VAL A 376 -7.92 -22.08 7.31
N GLN A 377 -9.01 -21.33 7.24
CA GLN A 377 -10.07 -21.55 6.28
C GLN A 377 -10.15 -20.38 5.31
N ILE A 378 -10.13 -20.67 4.01
CA ILE A 378 -10.31 -19.71 2.92
C ILE A 378 -11.65 -20.03 2.25
N THR A 379 -12.55 -19.06 2.20
CA THR A 379 -13.88 -19.19 1.58
C THR A 379 -14.04 -18.09 0.54
N ALA A 380 -14.18 -18.43 -0.73
CA ALA A 380 -14.49 -17.47 -1.78
C ALA A 380 -16.01 -17.42 -2.00
N SER A 381 -16.55 -16.22 -2.15
CA SER A 381 -17.96 -15.97 -2.46
C SER A 381 -18.09 -14.79 -3.43
N SER A 382 -19.29 -14.52 -3.94
CA SER A 382 -19.57 -13.29 -4.70
C SER A 382 -19.28 -12.01 -3.91
N ALA A 383 -19.35 -12.08 -2.57
CA ALA A 383 -19.02 -10.97 -1.66
C ALA A 383 -17.51 -10.82 -1.36
N GLY A 384 -16.65 -11.65 -1.97
CA GLY A 384 -15.19 -11.63 -1.80
C GLY A 384 -14.63 -12.87 -1.12
N VAL A 385 -13.33 -12.81 -0.80
CA VAL A 385 -12.60 -13.89 -0.12
C VAL A 385 -12.56 -13.63 1.38
N ARG A 386 -13.06 -14.59 2.16
CA ARG A 386 -12.99 -14.59 3.61
C ARG A 386 -11.92 -15.57 4.10
N ILE A 387 -10.99 -15.08 4.91
CA ILE A 387 -9.89 -15.89 5.48
C ILE A 387 -10.03 -15.87 6.99
N ILE A 388 -10.10 -17.06 7.59
CA ILE A 388 -10.32 -17.21 9.03
C ILE A 388 -9.19 -18.04 9.62
N ASN A 389 -8.47 -17.49 10.60
CA ASN A 389 -7.57 -18.27 11.45
C ASN A 389 -8.43 -19.07 12.45
N LEU A 390 -8.66 -20.36 12.16
CA LEU A 390 -9.45 -21.24 13.01
C LEU A 390 -8.79 -21.40 14.39
N SER A 391 -7.45 -21.44 14.45
CA SER A 391 -6.70 -21.55 15.70
C SER A 391 -6.81 -20.31 16.61
N ARG A 392 -7.08 -19.12 16.05
CA ARG A 392 -7.32 -17.88 16.83
C ARG A 392 -8.78 -17.55 17.06
N SER A 393 -9.69 -18.19 16.34
CA SER A 393 -11.12 -17.93 16.43
C SER A 393 -11.73 -18.15 17.83
N GLY A 394 -10.97 -18.74 18.77
CA GLY A 394 -11.30 -18.85 20.19
C GLY A 394 -11.12 -17.57 21.04
N ASN A 395 -10.27 -16.60 20.65
CA ASN A 395 -10.11 -15.33 21.39
C ASN A 395 -10.49 -14.13 20.51
N ARG A 396 -11.76 -13.72 20.60
CA ARG A 396 -12.33 -12.54 19.92
C ARG A 396 -12.36 -11.30 20.82
N GLU A 397 -11.64 -11.29 21.93
CA GLU A 397 -11.62 -10.17 22.89
C GLU A 397 -10.74 -9.03 22.41
N THR A 398 -9.68 -9.34 21.67
CA THR A 398 -8.75 -8.36 21.10
C THR A 398 -8.55 -8.60 19.61
N LEU A 399 -8.62 -7.52 18.84
CA LEU A 399 -8.40 -7.54 17.38
C LEU A 399 -7.43 -6.42 16.99
N SER A 400 -6.70 -6.58 15.89
CA SER A 400 -5.98 -5.47 15.26
C SER A 400 -6.97 -4.43 14.78
N LEU A 401 -6.71 -3.13 15.02
CA LEU A 401 -7.53 -2.04 14.50
C LEU A 401 -7.64 -2.07 12.97
N TRP A 402 -6.60 -2.54 12.30
CA TRP A 402 -6.61 -2.63 10.84
C TRP A 402 -7.45 -3.80 10.31
N ASP A 403 -7.79 -4.79 11.13
CA ASP A 403 -8.55 -5.99 10.71
C ASP A 403 -10.02 -5.99 11.05
N VAL A 404 -10.47 -5.10 11.94
CA VAL A 404 -11.80 -5.26 12.53
C VAL A 404 -12.94 -5.23 11.51
N SER A 405 -12.75 -4.63 10.33
CA SER A 405 -13.73 -4.66 9.24
C SER A 405 -13.91 -6.02 8.55
N LEU A 406 -13.00 -6.98 8.78
CA LEU A 406 -13.18 -8.39 8.41
C LEU A 406 -14.21 -9.11 9.30
N PHE A 407 -14.61 -8.46 10.39
CA PHE A 407 -15.64 -8.89 11.32
C PHE A 407 -16.85 -7.95 11.21
N ASN A 408 -17.89 -8.23 12.00
CA ASN A 408 -19.08 -7.39 12.03
C ASN A 408 -18.87 -6.14 12.91
N ASN A 409 -19.49 -5.02 12.52
CA ASN A 409 -19.68 -3.80 13.30
C ASN A 409 -20.02 -4.11 14.77
N ASP A 410 -20.97 -5.00 15.02
CA ASP A 410 -21.44 -5.34 16.37
C ASP A 410 -20.33 -5.78 17.34
N LEU A 411 -19.19 -6.24 16.81
CA LEU A 411 -18.05 -6.68 17.60
C LEU A 411 -17.06 -5.54 17.92
N CYS A 412 -16.89 -4.57 17.02
CA CYS A 412 -15.84 -3.55 17.11
C CYS A 412 -16.35 -2.10 17.19
N GLY A 413 -17.65 -1.89 17.02
CA GLY A 413 -18.27 -0.59 16.87
C GLY A 413 -17.88 0.15 15.59
N ASN A 414 -18.61 1.24 15.33
CA ASN A 414 -18.56 1.97 14.06
C ASN A 414 -17.23 2.67 13.79
N LYS A 415 -16.64 3.33 14.80
CA LYS A 415 -15.37 4.06 14.63
C LYS A 415 -14.24 3.13 14.23
N ALA A 416 -14.09 2.01 14.95
CA ALA A 416 -13.05 1.04 14.67
C ALA A 416 -13.26 0.37 13.30
N TYR A 417 -14.50 -0.01 13.00
CA TYR A 417 -14.88 -0.60 11.71
C TYR A 417 -14.51 0.33 10.55
N ARG A 418 -14.83 1.62 10.67
CA ARG A 418 -14.57 2.63 9.64
C ARG A 418 -13.08 2.89 9.45
N LEU A 419 -12.32 3.02 10.53
CA LEU A 419 -10.85 3.13 10.46
C LEU A 419 -10.22 1.91 9.78
N SER A 420 -10.73 0.71 10.07
CA SER A 420 -10.28 -0.51 9.38
C SER A 420 -10.62 -0.50 7.89
N LYS A 421 -11.84 -0.08 7.50
CA LYS A 421 -12.21 0.07 6.09
C LYS A 421 -11.29 1.04 5.35
N LEU A 422 -11.05 2.22 5.92
CA LEU A 422 -10.13 3.20 5.33
C LEU A 422 -8.71 2.65 5.20
N LYS A 423 -8.26 1.91 6.20
CA LYS A 423 -6.97 1.23 6.11
C LYS A 423 -6.96 0.23 4.95
N ILE A 424 -8.01 -0.57 4.76
CA ILE A 424 -8.11 -1.51 3.64
C ILE A 424 -8.07 -0.76 2.30
N SER A 425 -8.79 0.36 2.18
CA SER A 425 -8.84 1.22 0.98
C SER A 425 -7.55 1.99 0.69
N GLY A 426 -6.48 1.77 1.48
CA GLY A 426 -5.15 2.29 1.21
C GLY A 426 -4.78 3.55 1.98
N PHE A 427 -5.65 4.06 2.86
CA PHE A 427 -5.36 5.24 3.66
C PHE A 427 -4.45 4.92 4.86
N GLN A 428 -3.71 5.94 5.29
CA GLN A 428 -2.79 5.85 6.39
C GLN A 428 -3.49 6.06 7.74
N ILE A 429 -3.71 4.95 8.44
CA ILE A 429 -4.30 4.90 9.77
C ILE A 429 -3.23 4.51 10.80
N PRO A 430 -3.12 5.19 11.96
CA PRO A 430 -2.23 4.77 13.02
C PRO A 430 -2.51 3.33 13.47
N HIS A 431 -1.46 2.59 13.81
CA HIS A 431 -1.59 1.21 14.28
C HIS A 431 -2.33 1.17 15.64
N GLY A 432 -2.98 0.05 15.95
CA GLY A 432 -3.71 -0.08 17.20
C GLY A 432 -4.38 -1.44 17.35
N SER A 433 -5.07 -1.60 18.47
CA SER A 433 -5.95 -2.74 18.73
C SER A 433 -7.34 -2.28 19.15
N VAL A 434 -8.28 -3.21 19.13
CA VAL A 434 -9.65 -3.03 19.56
C VAL A 434 -9.96 -4.08 20.61
N LEU A 435 -10.29 -3.63 21.81
CA LEU A 435 -10.97 -4.47 22.79
C LEU A 435 -12.44 -4.54 22.37
N THR A 436 -12.93 -5.72 22.02
CA THR A 436 -14.24 -5.88 21.40
C THR A 436 -15.38 -5.71 22.38
N THR A 437 -16.61 -5.64 21.87
CA THR A 437 -17.83 -5.59 22.71
C THR A 437 -17.98 -6.80 23.64
N ILE A 438 -17.28 -7.92 23.37
CA ILE A 438 -17.20 -9.08 24.27
C ILE A 438 -16.53 -8.70 25.61
N VAL A 439 -15.50 -7.85 25.56
CA VAL A 439 -14.79 -7.40 26.77
C VAL A 439 -15.73 -6.54 27.62
N PHE A 440 -16.48 -5.63 26.99
CA PHE A 440 -17.52 -4.85 27.67
C PHE A 440 -18.54 -5.77 28.34
N ASP A 441 -19.12 -6.73 27.60
CA ASP A 441 -20.08 -7.69 28.15
C ASP A 441 -19.50 -8.48 29.35
N LYS A 442 -18.23 -8.90 29.28
CA LYS A 442 -17.56 -9.61 30.39
C LYS A 442 -17.34 -8.73 31.62
N VAL A 443 -16.95 -7.48 31.43
CA VAL A 443 -16.77 -6.52 32.54
C VAL A 443 -18.09 -6.33 33.28
N ILE A 444 -19.18 -6.10 32.54
CA ILE A 444 -20.51 -5.89 33.12
C ILE A 444 -21.00 -7.14 33.86
N LYS A 445 -20.82 -8.33 33.28
CA LYS A 445 -21.17 -9.61 33.94
C LYS A 445 -20.38 -9.83 35.23
N LYS A 446 -19.08 -9.55 35.23
CA LYS A 446 -18.23 -9.66 36.43
C LYS A 446 -18.60 -8.67 37.54
N LEU A 447 -19.22 -7.54 37.20
CA LEU A 447 -19.79 -6.59 38.17
C LEU A 447 -21.16 -7.02 38.69
N GLY A 448 -21.70 -8.16 38.23
CA GLY A 448 -22.98 -8.71 38.69
C GLY A 448 -24.21 -8.26 37.90
N PHE A 449 -24.03 -7.69 36.71
CA PHE A 449 -25.14 -7.18 35.89
C PHE A 449 -25.33 -8.01 34.61
N LYS A 450 -26.56 -8.01 34.10
CA LYS A 450 -26.90 -8.62 32.81
C LYS A 450 -26.62 -7.63 31.67
N THR A 451 -26.36 -8.15 30.48
CA THR A 451 -26.31 -7.35 29.25
C THR A 451 -27.47 -7.72 28.32
N PRO A 452 -28.18 -6.76 27.70
CA PRO A 452 -27.99 -5.30 27.82
C PRO A 452 -28.32 -4.76 29.24
N VAL A 453 -27.67 -3.66 29.61
CA VAL A 453 -27.79 -3.04 30.94
C VAL A 453 -29.07 -2.21 31.00
N LYS A 454 -29.83 -2.32 32.08
CA LYS A 454 -31.01 -1.46 32.31
C LYS A 454 -30.58 -0.07 32.76
N LEU A 455 -31.23 0.99 32.28
CA LEU A 455 -30.88 2.38 32.64
C LEU A 455 -30.81 2.64 34.15
N LYS A 456 -31.71 2.01 34.94
CA LYS A 456 -31.70 2.12 36.42
C LYS A 456 -30.39 1.68 37.07
N ASP A 457 -29.62 0.82 36.41
CA ASP A 457 -28.37 0.26 36.93
C ASP A 457 -27.13 1.10 36.54
N PHE A 458 -27.29 2.09 35.65
CA PHE A 458 -26.19 2.93 35.15
C PHE A 458 -25.45 3.68 36.26
N PRO A 459 -26.12 4.38 37.21
CA PRO A 459 -25.43 5.08 38.29
C PRO A 459 -24.58 4.15 39.16
N LYS A 460 -25.07 2.93 39.43
CA LYS A 460 -24.36 1.93 40.22
C LYS A 460 -23.14 1.41 39.47
N LEU A 461 -23.28 1.09 38.18
CA LEU A 461 -22.15 0.68 37.32
C LEU A 461 -21.09 1.77 37.21
N GLN A 462 -21.50 3.03 37.05
CA GLN A 462 -20.58 4.15 36.99
C GLN A 462 -19.75 4.26 38.27
N ARG A 463 -20.38 4.13 39.45
CA ARG A 463 -19.69 4.13 40.75
C ARG A 463 -18.71 2.96 40.90
N LEU A 464 -19.11 1.75 40.49
CA LEU A 464 -18.25 0.57 40.53
C LEU A 464 -17.06 0.69 39.57
N LEU A 465 -17.24 1.28 38.39
CA LEU A 465 -16.16 1.47 37.42
C LEU A 465 -15.21 2.63 37.78
N LYS A 466 -15.64 3.57 38.63
CA LYS A 466 -14.72 4.56 39.23
C LYS A 466 -13.72 3.91 40.19
N ASN A 467 -14.12 2.87 40.90
CA ASN A 467 -13.28 2.06 41.80
C ASN A 467 -13.42 0.56 41.45
N PRO A 468 -12.85 0.14 40.31
CA PRO A 468 -13.08 -1.19 39.75
C PRO A 468 -12.47 -2.29 40.64
N PRO A 469 -13.16 -3.43 40.82
CA PRO A 469 -12.58 -4.58 41.52
C PRO A 469 -11.30 -5.11 40.83
N GLN A 470 -10.37 -5.66 41.61
CA GLN A 470 -9.05 -6.10 41.11
C GLN A 470 -9.15 -7.16 39.99
N ASN A 471 -10.18 -8.02 40.02
CA ASN A 471 -10.40 -9.03 38.98
C ASN A 471 -10.82 -8.45 37.61
N ILE A 472 -11.33 -7.21 37.58
CA ILE A 472 -11.59 -6.43 36.35
C ILE A 472 -10.28 -5.86 35.84
N ILE A 473 -9.52 -5.21 36.73
CA ILE A 473 -8.20 -4.61 36.43
C ILE A 473 -7.28 -5.68 35.83
N ASN A 474 -7.04 -6.78 36.55
CA ASN A 474 -6.20 -7.89 36.10
C ASN A 474 -6.70 -8.52 34.80
N GLY A 475 -8.02 -8.51 34.58
CA GLY A 475 -8.64 -9.04 33.36
C GLY A 475 -8.28 -8.19 32.14
N ILE A 476 -8.38 -6.86 32.27
CA ILE A 476 -8.04 -5.92 31.20
C ILE A 476 -6.53 -5.87 30.99
N GLU A 477 -5.73 -5.85 32.06
CA GLU A 477 -4.26 -5.87 31.98
C GLU A 477 -3.77 -7.04 31.12
N LYS A 478 -4.30 -8.24 31.36
CA LYS A 478 -3.98 -9.44 30.55
C LYS A 478 -4.22 -9.25 29.05
N LEU A 479 -5.26 -8.50 28.68
CA LEU A 479 -5.61 -8.24 27.27
C LEU A 479 -4.70 -7.20 26.61
N VAL A 480 -4.08 -6.32 27.40
CA VAL A 480 -3.21 -5.22 26.92
C VAL A 480 -1.72 -5.46 27.22
N LEU A 481 -1.34 -6.66 27.67
CA LEU A 481 0.05 -7.02 27.98
C LEU A 481 1.02 -6.81 26.81
N ASN A 482 0.54 -6.89 25.58
CA ASN A 482 1.36 -6.63 24.39
C ASN A 482 1.85 -5.18 24.28
N TYR A 483 1.28 -4.27 25.07
CA TYR A 483 1.74 -2.88 25.18
C TYR A 483 2.72 -2.67 26.33
N SER A 484 2.85 -3.63 27.27
CA SER A 484 3.76 -3.51 28.41
C SER A 484 5.20 -3.32 27.93
N GLY A 485 5.90 -2.32 28.50
CA GLY A 485 7.28 -1.97 28.13
C GLY A 485 7.41 -1.08 26.87
N SER A 486 6.31 -0.66 26.26
CA SER A 486 6.35 0.31 25.15
C SER A 486 6.53 1.75 25.66
N GLU A 487 7.51 2.47 25.11
CA GLU A 487 7.70 3.92 25.30
C GLU A 487 6.71 4.80 24.49
N LYS A 488 5.89 4.17 23.64
CA LYS A 488 4.86 4.88 22.87
C LYS A 488 3.70 5.34 23.74
N HIS A 489 3.01 6.37 23.26
CA HIS A 489 1.76 6.86 23.83
C HIS A 489 0.58 6.47 22.93
N PHE A 490 -0.61 6.41 23.51
CA PHE A 490 -1.81 5.89 22.86
C PHE A 490 -3.02 6.82 23.04
N ALA A 491 -3.92 6.80 22.08
CA ALA A 491 -5.30 7.27 22.22
C ALA A 491 -6.19 6.09 22.59
N VAL A 492 -6.94 6.21 23.69
CA VAL A 492 -7.95 5.24 24.13
C VAL A 492 -9.32 5.84 23.88
N ARG A 493 -10.07 5.26 22.93
CA ARG A 493 -11.31 5.84 22.38
C ARG A 493 -12.45 4.84 22.45
N SER A 494 -13.65 5.33 22.74
CA SER A 494 -14.88 4.55 22.60
C SER A 494 -15.23 4.30 21.13
N SER A 495 -15.75 3.11 20.83
CA SER A 495 -16.30 2.73 19.52
C SER A 495 -17.60 1.97 19.75
N THR A 496 -18.74 2.64 19.56
CA THR A 496 -20.07 2.09 19.87
C THR A 496 -20.71 1.43 18.65
N THR A 497 -21.61 0.48 18.92
CA THR A 497 -22.44 -0.21 17.90
C THR A 497 -23.68 0.57 17.50
N ILE A 498 -24.06 1.58 18.29
CA ILE A 498 -25.08 2.56 17.91
C ILE A 498 -24.44 3.46 16.85
N GLU A 499 -25.07 3.52 15.67
CA GLU A 499 -24.64 4.36 14.55
C GLU A 499 -24.85 5.84 14.84
N ASP A 500 -24.04 6.67 14.19
CA ASP A 500 -24.37 8.07 13.94
C ASP A 500 -25.51 8.07 12.91
N GLY A 501 -26.74 7.84 13.36
CA GLY A 501 -27.94 7.93 12.51
C GLY A 501 -28.31 9.39 12.20
N ASP A 502 -29.20 9.58 11.24
CA ASP A 502 -29.66 10.89 10.71
C ASP A 502 -30.38 11.78 11.76
N LYS A 503 -30.60 11.30 12.98
CA LYS A 503 -31.20 12.06 14.09
C LYS A 503 -30.45 11.75 15.39
N GLU A 504 -29.81 12.78 15.94
CA GLU A 504 -29.11 12.85 17.22
C GLU A 504 -28.13 11.70 17.50
N SER A 505 -26.85 11.90 17.20
CA SER A 505 -25.78 10.95 17.57
C SER A 505 -25.37 11.07 19.04
N LEU A 506 -24.94 9.98 19.67
CA LEU A 506 -24.19 9.96 20.94
C LEU A 506 -22.79 10.62 20.84
N ALA A 507 -22.49 11.33 19.74
CA ALA A 507 -21.21 11.94 19.47
C ALA A 507 -20.83 12.92 20.58
N GLY A 508 -19.58 12.85 21.04
CA GLY A 508 -19.05 13.71 22.10
C GLY A 508 -19.45 13.32 23.54
N LEU A 509 -20.39 12.38 23.76
CA LEU A 509 -20.81 11.99 25.11
C LEU A 509 -19.84 11.01 25.79
N PHE A 510 -19.13 10.22 25.00
CA PHE A 510 -18.19 9.23 25.50
C PHE A 510 -16.77 9.79 25.64
N GLU A 511 -16.05 9.26 26.62
CA GLU A 511 -14.68 9.71 26.90
C GLU A 511 -13.71 9.29 25.79
N THR A 512 -12.77 10.17 25.47
CA THR A 512 -11.57 9.88 24.69
C THR A 512 -10.36 10.35 25.50
N CYS A 513 -9.38 9.47 25.71
CA CYS A 513 -8.15 9.78 26.42
C CYS A 513 -6.99 9.80 25.43
N LEU A 514 -6.33 10.95 25.27
CA LEU A 514 -5.19 11.11 24.38
C LEU A 514 -3.88 11.09 25.16
N ASN A 515 -2.78 10.80 24.47
CA ASN A 515 -1.43 10.81 25.03
C ASN A 515 -1.30 9.91 26.29
N VAL A 516 -1.92 8.74 26.28
CA VAL A 516 -1.90 7.77 27.37
C VAL A 516 -0.60 6.95 27.30
N PRO A 517 0.27 6.97 28.32
CA PRO A 517 1.43 6.08 28.38
C PRO A 517 0.99 4.62 28.44
N ALA A 518 1.80 3.69 27.92
CA ALA A 518 1.45 2.26 27.89
C ALA A 518 1.02 1.69 29.26
N LYS A 519 1.71 2.09 30.34
CA LYS A 519 1.42 1.67 31.72
C LYS A 519 0.04 2.12 32.24
N GLU A 520 -0.59 3.10 31.60
CA GLU A 520 -1.89 3.64 32.02
C GLU A 520 -3.06 3.19 31.13
N ILE A 521 -2.82 2.33 30.12
CA ILE A 521 -3.86 1.88 29.19
C ILE A 521 -5.02 1.24 29.96
N THR A 522 -4.77 0.34 30.90
CA THR A 522 -5.81 -0.34 31.69
C THR A 522 -6.74 0.65 32.39
N LYS A 523 -6.17 1.64 33.09
CA LYS A 523 -6.92 2.70 33.79
C LYS A 523 -7.81 3.47 32.81
N ASN A 524 -7.25 3.84 31.66
CA ASN A 524 -7.98 4.63 30.65
C ASN A 524 -9.05 3.81 29.91
N VAL A 525 -8.84 2.51 29.69
CA VAL A 525 -9.86 1.59 29.17
C VAL A 525 -11.06 1.55 30.12
N ILE A 526 -10.83 1.40 31.43
CA ILE A 526 -11.90 1.38 32.43
C ILE A 526 -12.62 2.74 32.46
N LYS A 527 -11.88 3.85 32.39
CA LYS A 527 -12.45 5.20 32.31
C LYS A 527 -13.36 5.36 31.09
N VAL A 528 -12.95 4.87 29.93
CA VAL A 528 -13.76 4.88 28.70
C VAL A 528 -15.01 4.02 28.84
N ILE A 529 -14.91 2.81 29.42
CA ILE A 529 -16.09 1.96 29.71
C ILE A 529 -17.04 2.68 30.68
N SER A 530 -16.52 3.31 31.73
CA SER A 530 -17.31 4.08 32.70
C SER A 530 -18.10 5.23 32.06
N SER A 531 -17.56 5.81 30.98
CA SER A 531 -18.22 6.90 30.25
C SER A 531 -19.55 6.50 29.61
N ALA A 532 -19.77 5.22 29.33
CA ALA A 532 -21.04 4.70 28.83
C ALA A 532 -22.21 4.88 29.81
N PHE A 533 -21.90 5.13 31.09
CA PHE A 533 -22.88 5.19 32.18
C PHE A 533 -22.98 6.59 32.80
N LYS A 534 -22.50 7.64 32.11
CA LYS A 534 -22.63 9.04 32.56
C LYS A 534 -24.10 9.51 32.53
N PRO A 535 -24.49 10.47 33.40
CA PRO A 535 -25.83 11.05 33.40
C PRO A 535 -26.28 11.56 32.02
N ASP A 536 -25.41 12.22 31.27
CA ASP A 536 -25.76 12.76 29.94
C ASP A 536 -26.12 11.65 28.94
N VAL A 537 -25.48 10.48 29.04
CA VAL A 537 -25.81 9.30 28.23
C VAL A 537 -27.17 8.73 28.65
N VAL A 538 -27.49 8.74 29.95
CA VAL A 538 -28.81 8.33 30.45
C VAL A 538 -29.91 9.25 29.93
N THR A 539 -29.69 10.56 29.98
CA THR A 539 -30.64 11.56 29.46
C THR A 539 -30.91 11.32 27.97
N PHE A 540 -29.86 11.12 27.18
CA PHE A 540 -30.00 10.82 25.76
C PHE A 540 -30.78 9.51 25.52
N LEU A 541 -30.42 8.43 26.20
CA LEU A 541 -31.06 7.13 26.02
C LEU A 541 -32.50 7.05 26.56
N ASN A 542 -32.90 7.96 27.46
CA ASN A 542 -34.29 8.09 27.89
C ASN A 542 -35.20 8.55 26.75
N ASN A 543 -34.66 9.31 25.78
CA ASN A 543 -35.41 9.81 24.63
C ASN A 543 -35.63 8.72 23.55
N ASP A 544 -34.83 7.65 23.55
CA ASP A 544 -35.03 6.48 22.68
C ASP A 544 -34.70 5.16 23.39
N LYS A 545 -35.74 4.50 23.90
CA LYS A 545 -35.64 3.23 24.65
C LYS A 545 -35.10 2.07 23.79
N ASN A 546 -35.17 2.14 22.46
CA ASN A 546 -34.64 1.08 21.59
C ASN A 546 -33.11 1.09 21.56
N LEU A 547 -32.48 2.24 21.82
CA LEU A 547 -31.03 2.39 21.85
C LEU A 547 -30.38 1.77 23.09
N VAL A 548 -31.10 1.77 24.23
CA VAL A 548 -30.61 1.18 25.50
C VAL A 548 -30.18 -0.27 25.31
N ASN A 549 -31.00 -1.07 24.62
CA ASN A 549 -30.75 -2.49 24.40
C ASN A 549 -29.62 -2.76 23.40
N ARG A 550 -29.25 -1.74 22.62
CA ARG A 550 -28.20 -1.81 21.59
C ARG A 550 -26.86 -1.23 22.04
N LEU A 551 -26.80 -0.60 23.22
CA LEU A 551 -25.57 0.03 23.72
C LEU A 551 -24.52 -1.03 24.06
N LYS A 552 -23.61 -1.26 23.11
CA LYS A 552 -22.34 -1.94 23.34
C LYS A 552 -21.19 -1.03 22.93
N MET A 553 -20.09 -1.16 23.64
CA MET A 553 -18.90 -0.36 23.41
C MET A 553 -17.69 -1.27 23.23
N ALA A 554 -17.04 -1.16 22.08
CA ALA A 554 -15.66 -1.57 21.91
C ALA A 554 -14.73 -0.39 22.27
N ILE A 555 -13.46 -0.70 22.55
CA ILE A 555 -12.46 0.28 22.93
C ILE A 555 -11.30 0.21 21.95
N VAL A 556 -11.05 1.31 21.24
CA VAL A 556 -9.91 1.46 20.34
C VAL A 556 -8.71 1.95 21.14
N ILE A 557 -7.60 1.21 21.07
CA ILE A 557 -6.28 1.60 21.61
C ILE A 557 -5.38 1.87 20.40
N GLN A 558 -5.21 3.14 20.06
CA GLN A 558 -4.52 3.58 18.85
C GLN A 558 -3.21 4.29 19.19
N GLU A 559 -2.13 4.01 18.46
CA GLU A 559 -0.84 4.68 18.66
C GLU A 559 -0.95 6.18 18.34
N MET A 560 -0.35 7.02 19.18
CA MET A 560 -0.24 8.46 18.94
C MET A 560 0.79 8.73 17.84
N VAL A 561 0.42 9.57 16.87
CA VAL A 561 1.33 10.06 15.84
C VAL A 561 2.21 11.18 16.43
N LYS A 562 3.51 11.16 16.12
CA LYS A 562 4.41 12.29 16.44
C LYS A 562 4.19 13.41 15.43
N VAL A 563 3.22 14.26 15.71
CA VAL A 563 2.72 15.28 14.77
C VAL A 563 3.56 16.56 14.75
N ASN A 564 3.59 17.20 13.58
CA ASN A 564 3.96 18.61 13.41
C ASN A 564 2.71 19.50 13.55
N CYS A 565 1.62 19.11 12.89
CA CYS A 565 0.32 19.77 12.96
C CYS A 565 -0.81 18.74 12.82
N ALA A 566 -2.01 19.14 13.22
CA ALA A 566 -3.21 18.33 13.15
C ALA A 566 -4.44 19.24 13.05
N GLY A 567 -5.58 18.64 12.73
CA GLY A 567 -6.85 19.34 12.79
C GLY A 567 -8.01 18.54 12.23
N VAL A 568 -9.00 19.26 11.72
CA VAL A 568 -10.24 18.69 11.20
C VAL A 568 -10.51 19.14 9.77
N ILE A 569 -11.21 18.32 9.01
CA ILE A 569 -11.79 18.69 7.72
C ILE A 569 -13.28 18.46 7.81
N PHE A 570 -14.05 19.46 7.39
CA PHE A 570 -15.46 19.33 7.13
C PHE A 570 -15.66 19.30 5.61
N GLY A 571 -16.12 18.16 5.11
CA GLY A 571 -16.33 17.92 3.68
C GLY A 571 -17.48 18.72 3.05
N THR A 572 -18.11 19.61 3.80
CA THR A 572 -19.10 20.59 3.36
C THR A 572 -18.95 21.84 4.24
N GLY A 573 -19.34 23.00 3.74
CA GLY A 573 -19.21 24.27 4.44
C GLY A 573 -20.19 24.36 5.62
N ILE A 574 -19.73 24.06 6.83
CA ILE A 574 -20.58 24.14 8.04
C ILE A 574 -20.82 25.60 8.41
N GLN A 575 -19.80 26.45 8.30
CA GLN A 575 -19.94 27.87 8.64
C GLN A 575 -20.63 28.67 7.53
N THR A 576 -20.44 28.24 6.29
CA THR A 576 -20.98 28.93 5.10
C THR A 576 -22.33 28.37 4.65
N ASN A 577 -22.74 27.22 5.16
CA ASN A 577 -23.88 26.44 4.69
C ASN A 577 -23.88 26.21 3.17
N ASN A 578 -22.67 26.01 2.61
CA ASN A 578 -22.46 25.81 1.17
C ASN A 578 -21.86 24.42 0.95
N GLU A 579 -22.62 23.55 0.29
CA GLU A 579 -22.21 22.18 0.00
C GLU A 579 -20.98 22.12 -0.90
N ASP A 580 -20.73 23.09 -1.78
CA ASP A 580 -19.55 23.15 -2.65
C ASP A 580 -18.23 23.41 -1.89
N ILE A 581 -18.32 23.90 -0.66
CA ILE A 581 -17.14 24.30 0.11
C ILE A 581 -16.63 23.15 0.97
N VAL A 582 -15.33 22.91 0.96
CA VAL A 582 -14.62 22.08 1.95
C VAL A 582 -13.88 23.00 2.92
N GLU A 583 -14.14 22.85 4.21
CA GLU A 583 -13.51 23.62 5.29
C GLU A 583 -12.40 22.80 5.96
N ILE A 584 -11.21 23.37 6.09
CA ILE A 584 -10.06 22.72 6.72
C ILE A 584 -9.56 23.59 7.86
N GLU A 585 -9.44 23.01 9.05
CA GLU A 585 -8.91 23.69 10.22
C GLU A 585 -7.61 23.03 10.69
N ALA A 586 -6.62 23.83 11.09
CA ALA A 586 -5.30 23.35 11.49
C ALA A 586 -4.72 24.09 12.71
N VAL A 587 -4.01 23.33 13.57
CA VAL A 587 -3.19 23.83 14.68
C VAL A 587 -1.81 23.18 14.66
N LYS A 588 -0.83 23.87 15.26
CA LYS A 588 0.48 23.28 15.56
C LYS A 588 0.35 22.26 16.70
N GLY A 589 1.04 21.13 16.57
CA GLY A 589 1.00 20.06 17.57
C GLY A 589 -0.28 19.22 17.51
N LEU A 590 -0.72 18.72 18.67
CA LEU A 590 -1.87 17.82 18.79
C LEU A 590 -3.21 18.54 18.53
N GLY A 591 -4.11 17.88 17.81
CA GLY A 591 -5.41 18.43 17.40
C GLY A 591 -6.48 18.48 18.48
N GLU A 592 -6.20 18.01 19.70
CA GLU A 592 -7.17 17.91 20.80
C GLU A 592 -7.92 19.22 21.07
N LYS A 593 -7.18 20.34 21.04
CA LYS A 593 -7.76 21.66 21.30
C LYS A 593 -8.72 22.13 20.21
N ILE A 594 -8.56 21.69 18.96
CA ILE A 594 -9.52 21.97 17.88
C ILE A 594 -10.80 21.18 18.12
N VAL A 595 -10.68 19.85 18.32
CA VAL A 595 -11.84 18.97 18.51
C VAL A 595 -12.68 19.38 19.72
N SER A 596 -12.03 19.88 20.78
CA SER A 596 -12.74 20.37 21.97
C SER A 596 -13.26 21.81 21.87
N GLY A 597 -13.06 22.51 20.75
CA GLY A 597 -13.41 23.93 20.57
C GLY A 597 -12.62 24.91 21.45
N LYS A 598 -11.47 24.49 22.01
CA LYS A 598 -10.65 25.29 22.97
C LYS A 598 -9.43 25.94 22.34
N ALA A 599 -9.17 25.73 21.05
CA ALA A 599 -8.01 26.27 20.36
C ALA A 599 -8.20 27.78 20.12
N LYS A 600 -7.29 28.58 20.69
CA LYS A 600 -7.32 30.05 20.57
C LYS A 600 -6.77 30.60 19.24
N LYS A 601 -5.97 29.79 18.51
CA LYS A 601 -5.31 30.18 17.26
C LYS A 601 -5.40 29.02 16.27
N ILE A 602 -6.37 29.09 15.37
CA ILE A 602 -6.65 28.07 14.35
C ILE A 602 -6.40 28.69 12.98
N GLU A 603 -5.72 27.97 12.10
CA GLU A 603 -5.70 28.29 10.67
C GLU A 603 -6.89 27.65 9.98
N GLN A 604 -7.58 28.40 9.15
CA GLN A 604 -8.75 27.93 8.42
C GLN A 604 -8.55 28.15 6.92
N TYR A 605 -8.93 27.15 6.13
CA TYR A 605 -8.98 27.19 4.67
C TYR A 605 -10.37 26.81 4.18
N ARG A 606 -10.77 27.41 3.06
CA ARG A 606 -11.95 27.01 2.28
C ARG A 606 -11.52 26.72 0.85
N PHE A 607 -11.93 25.56 0.35
CA PHE A 607 -11.75 25.16 -1.04
C PHE A 607 -13.11 24.99 -1.72
N SER A 608 -13.24 25.47 -2.95
CA SER A 608 -14.38 25.13 -3.81
C SER A 608 -14.13 23.75 -4.43
N ARG A 609 -15.13 22.88 -4.38
CA ARG A 609 -15.06 21.55 -4.98
C ARG A 609 -15.21 21.62 -6.49
N SER A 610 -16.16 22.42 -6.98
CA SER A 610 -16.42 22.61 -8.41
C SER A 610 -15.23 23.23 -9.13
N GLU A 611 -14.67 24.30 -8.59
CA GLU A 611 -13.52 25.00 -9.18
C GLU A 611 -12.17 24.36 -8.81
N LYS A 612 -12.12 23.56 -7.74
CA LYS A 612 -10.90 22.92 -7.20
C LYS A 612 -9.81 23.91 -6.80
N ILE A 613 -10.20 25.11 -6.37
CA ILE A 613 -9.30 26.17 -5.91
C ILE A 613 -9.54 26.53 -4.44
N MET A 614 -8.52 27.10 -3.80
CA MET A 614 -8.67 27.75 -2.51
C MET A 614 -9.37 29.10 -2.73
N VAL A 615 -10.53 29.28 -2.11
CA VAL A 615 -11.32 30.51 -2.22
C VAL A 615 -11.10 31.44 -1.03
N TRP A 616 -10.62 30.92 0.11
CA TRP A 616 -10.41 31.73 1.32
C TRP A 616 -9.43 31.08 2.30
N ARG A 617 -8.73 31.92 3.08
CA ARG A 617 -7.81 31.52 4.16
C ARG A 617 -7.81 32.55 5.29
N GLN A 618 -7.78 32.10 6.54
CA GLN A 618 -7.58 32.95 7.73
C GLN A 618 -6.71 32.26 8.79
N GLY A 619 -6.09 33.06 9.66
CA GLY A 619 -5.36 32.57 10.83
C GLY A 619 -3.85 32.42 10.62
N PRO A 620 -3.14 31.87 11.63
CA PRO A 620 -1.69 31.73 11.59
C PRO A 620 -1.25 30.74 10.49
N LYS A 621 -0.05 30.90 9.93
CA LYS A 621 0.48 29.92 8.97
C LYS A 621 0.93 28.64 9.70
N VAL A 622 0.13 27.59 9.61
CA VAL A 622 0.38 26.23 10.13
C VAL A 622 0.70 25.28 8.98
N LEU A 623 -0.09 25.35 7.91
CA LEU A 623 0.04 24.56 6.70
C LEU A 623 0.74 25.36 5.59
N SER A 624 1.47 24.64 4.74
CA SER A 624 1.75 25.13 3.38
C SER A 624 0.49 24.98 2.52
N PHE A 625 0.35 25.82 1.49
CA PHE A 625 -0.76 25.74 0.53
C PHE A 625 -0.93 24.33 -0.06
N SER A 626 0.18 23.67 -0.30
CA SER A 626 0.22 22.37 -0.93
C SER A 626 -0.12 21.23 0.04
N GLN A 627 0.15 21.38 1.34
CA GLN A 627 -0.45 20.51 2.38
C GLN A 627 -1.96 20.71 2.49
N ALA A 628 -2.45 21.96 2.46
CA ALA A 628 -3.89 22.25 2.48
C ALA A 628 -4.61 21.65 1.26
N SER A 629 -4.00 21.76 0.08
CA SER A 629 -4.51 21.14 -1.16
C SER A 629 -4.56 19.62 -1.07
N ALA A 630 -3.54 18.98 -0.48
CA ALA A 630 -3.54 17.54 -0.25
C ALA A 630 -4.65 17.09 0.72
N LEU A 631 -4.94 17.89 1.75
CA LEU A 631 -6.05 17.65 2.68
C LEU A 631 -7.42 17.84 2.01
N PHE A 632 -7.55 18.80 1.09
CA PHE A 632 -8.75 18.93 0.24
C PHE A 632 -8.96 17.67 -0.63
N LEU A 633 -7.90 17.17 -1.29
CA LEU A 633 -7.99 15.92 -2.07
C LEU A 633 -8.31 14.71 -1.19
N LEU A 634 -7.77 14.65 0.03
CA LEU A 634 -8.13 13.64 1.02
C LEU A 634 -9.64 13.67 1.32
N SER A 635 -10.21 14.86 1.55
CA SER A 635 -11.65 15.05 1.77
C SER A 635 -12.49 14.48 0.63
N GLU A 636 -12.15 14.82 -0.60
CA GLU A 636 -12.89 14.38 -1.78
C GLU A 636 -12.82 12.87 -1.99
N ARG A 637 -11.67 12.27 -1.71
CA ARG A 637 -11.52 10.80 -1.77
C ARG A 637 -12.35 10.10 -0.71
N LEU A 638 -12.34 10.61 0.52
CA LEU A 638 -13.15 10.07 1.61
C LEU A 638 -14.65 10.22 1.30
N ARG A 639 -15.07 11.33 0.69
CA ARG A 639 -16.44 11.54 0.22
C ARG A 639 -16.84 10.47 -0.81
N GLN A 640 -16.03 10.23 -1.83
CA GLN A 640 -16.26 9.21 -2.86
C GLN A 640 -16.29 7.78 -2.28
N GLU A 641 -15.38 7.47 -1.36
CA GLU A 641 -15.31 6.16 -0.67
C GLU A 641 -16.59 5.85 0.13
N PHE A 642 -17.30 6.88 0.59
CA PHE A 642 -18.52 6.77 1.38
C PHE A 642 -19.75 7.26 0.60
N ASN A 643 -19.92 6.81 -0.64
CA ASN A 643 -21.11 7.05 -1.47
C ASN A 643 -21.45 8.54 -1.62
N ASP A 644 -20.44 9.34 -1.98
CA ASP A 644 -20.53 10.79 -2.17
C ASP A 644 -21.01 11.59 -0.95
N THR A 645 -21.01 10.98 0.24
CA THR A 645 -21.44 11.64 1.48
C THR A 645 -20.32 12.50 2.07
N PRO A 646 -20.54 13.80 2.37
CA PRO A 646 -19.56 14.65 3.05
C PRO A 646 -19.06 14.04 4.35
N GLN A 647 -17.80 14.28 4.68
CA GLN A 647 -17.12 13.63 5.80
C GLN A 647 -16.62 14.67 6.80
N ASP A 648 -16.72 14.34 8.09
CA ASP A 648 -15.97 15.00 9.16
C ASP A 648 -14.75 14.12 9.49
N ILE A 649 -13.55 14.68 9.30
CA ILE A 649 -12.28 13.95 9.29
C ILE A 649 -11.33 14.59 10.29
N GLU A 650 -10.89 13.82 11.28
CA GLU A 650 -9.74 14.19 12.11
C GLU A 650 -8.46 13.70 11.44
N TRP A 651 -7.49 14.59 11.28
CA TRP A 651 -6.23 14.30 10.59
C TRP A 651 -5.01 14.82 11.34
N ALA A 652 -3.85 14.26 10.99
CA ALA A 652 -2.56 14.67 11.50
C ALA A 652 -1.49 14.62 10.40
N ILE A 653 -0.53 15.55 10.45
CA ILE A 653 0.68 15.52 9.62
C ILE A 653 1.87 15.28 10.54
N ASP A 654 2.63 14.21 10.28
CA ASP A 654 3.83 13.90 11.06
C ASP A 654 5.04 14.77 10.66
N LYS A 655 6.15 14.60 11.38
CA LYS A 655 7.40 15.34 11.10
C LYS A 655 8.00 15.04 9.73
N GLN A 656 7.59 13.95 9.07
CA GLN A 656 8.01 13.56 7.73
C GLN A 656 6.99 14.00 6.65
N GLY A 657 5.96 14.76 7.04
CA GLY A 657 4.92 15.23 6.13
C GLY A 657 3.90 14.16 5.73
N GLN A 658 3.85 13.01 6.41
CA GLN A 658 2.82 12.00 6.10
C GLN A 658 1.48 12.40 6.70
N ILE A 659 0.42 12.27 5.91
CA ILE A 659 -0.95 12.57 6.34
C ILE A 659 -1.58 11.30 6.92
N TRP A 660 -2.02 11.38 8.17
CA TRP A 660 -2.66 10.31 8.92
C TRP A 660 -4.13 10.66 9.16
N ILE A 661 -5.03 9.71 8.92
CA ILE A 661 -6.43 9.84 9.34
C ILE A 661 -6.55 9.26 10.74
N LEU A 662 -7.04 10.07 11.67
CA LEU A 662 -7.26 9.70 13.06
C LEU A 662 -8.70 9.23 13.28
N GLN A 663 -9.67 9.85 12.61
CA GLN A 663 -11.09 9.51 12.65
C GLN A 663 -11.77 10.01 11.37
N SER A 664 -12.87 9.37 10.99
CA SER A 664 -13.77 9.85 9.94
C SER A 664 -15.21 9.48 10.33
N ARG A 665 -16.19 10.32 9.97
CA ARG A 665 -17.62 10.04 10.09
C ARG A 665 -18.39 10.79 9.01
N ASN A 666 -19.62 10.37 8.74
CA ASN A 666 -20.52 11.13 7.87
C ASN A 666 -20.82 12.48 8.52
N LEU A 667 -20.85 13.53 7.70
CA LEU A 667 -21.25 14.86 8.10
C LEU A 667 -22.66 15.11 7.55
N TYR A 668 -23.62 15.22 8.46
CA TYR A 668 -25.00 15.55 8.14
C TYR A 668 -25.27 17.00 8.51
N ILE A 669 -25.69 17.80 7.53
CA ILE A 669 -26.23 19.13 7.78
C ILE A 669 -27.75 18.98 7.85
N PRO A 670 -28.40 19.26 9.00
CA PRO A 670 -29.85 19.28 9.08
C PRO A 670 -30.37 20.31 8.07
N ARG A 671 -31.17 19.89 7.09
CA ARG A 671 -31.92 20.84 6.28
C ARG A 671 -32.89 21.58 7.21
N PRO A 672 -32.97 22.92 7.16
CA PRO A 672 -33.98 23.64 7.92
C PRO A 672 -35.36 23.07 7.55
N SER A 673 -36.13 22.68 8.57
CA SER A 673 -37.49 22.18 8.40
C SER A 673 -38.37 23.31 7.86
N GLY A 674 -38.64 23.27 6.55
CA GLY A 674 -39.43 24.26 5.82
C GLY A 674 -38.83 24.59 4.46
N CYS A 675 -38.92 23.66 3.52
CA CYS A 675 -38.89 23.91 2.07
C CYS A 675 -39.96 23.02 1.42
#